data_AF-A0A2E5HPN7-F1
#
_entry.id   AF-A0A2E5HPN7-F1
#
_cell.length_a   1.000
_cell.length_b   1.000
_cell.length_c   1.000
_cell.angle_alpha   90.00
_cell.angle_beta   90.00
_cell.angle_gamma   90.00
#
_symmetry.space_group_name_H-M   'P 1'
#
loop_
_entity.id
_entity.type
_entity.pdbx_description
1 polymer ?
#
loop_
_entity_poly.entity_id
_entity_poly.type
_entity_poly.pdbx_seq_one_letter_code
_entity_poly.pdbx_strand_id
1 'polypeptide(L)'
;MDRDFRDELAALRALCHDTPSRAAWLEICRLVQRLGDLGEHYARAHCASWPPPWDQPIATTALYRMVTGPPTPRVWAEVATTAHYIGPRVVTFATSFINWPPPWDTLEGRHTKLAYADLSDAALQRAPLRGANLQKTNLSRADLQHAMLTDALLEGAELERATLDRCDLDRADLRWANLAHASLRSASLRAAQLEGANLSHAQLSSADLSGARLVSTNLSGADLSDTLLTDAHIARADLSHAQLSGTQLAGALLSQPNLHRANLSHANLAKMNLEEVHLDRVRLDHADLRGALLAGRAPLTADLRGADLSGADLSGRDLRQATLTDATLTGAHLRRARLSQRPLPGARLDDADLAWADLEGCALTSARLLRAQLIGANLQGADLQGADLRRARLIGADLQRARLDRADLRGANLRGADLRRASASEARLTDAIYDGSTRWPDGFDPDAAGAHAITPGVALSHGSLQGADLHAAALQGADLQGADLQGALLRHADLSGASLRLANLVEANLDRANLAEADLSHADLPTAHLAHATLRAACARQANLHGASLTHADLSRADLSEADLSSADLQGADLTEADLQRALLNQANASRANLQGAQLAGASLRAALLHQARGRGANLSHADLRGAELHHADLRKALLSHADLRGALLHWTRLERADLTGADLRGADLHGA
;
A
#
# COMPACT_ATOMS: atom_id res chain seq x y z
N MET A 1 43.38 -71.23 -37.98
CA MET A 1 42.08 -70.53 -37.89
C MET A 1 41.03 -71.56 -37.56
N ASP A 2 40.40 -71.36 -36.41
CA ASP A 2 39.48 -72.29 -35.75
C ASP A 2 38.29 -72.68 -36.63
N ARG A 3 37.68 -73.84 -36.37
CA ARG A 3 36.57 -74.36 -37.17
C ARG A 3 35.31 -73.49 -36.98
N ASP A 4 35.09 -73.00 -35.76
CA ASP A 4 34.01 -72.06 -35.41
C ASP A 4 34.12 -70.73 -36.17
N PHE A 5 35.35 -70.25 -36.40
CA PHE A 5 35.60 -69.00 -37.12
C PHE A 5 35.19 -69.07 -38.61
N ARG A 6 35.32 -70.24 -39.25
CA ARG A 6 34.90 -70.42 -40.66
C ARG A 6 33.39 -70.47 -40.80
N ASP A 7 32.70 -71.06 -39.82
CA ASP A 7 31.24 -71.16 -39.83
C ASP A 7 30.59 -69.80 -39.54
N GLU A 8 31.16 -68.98 -38.65
CA GLU A 8 30.69 -67.62 -38.38
C GLU A 8 30.97 -66.64 -39.56
N LEU A 9 32.12 -66.75 -40.22
CA LEU A 9 32.42 -65.96 -41.42
C LEU A 9 31.51 -66.35 -42.61
N ALA A 10 31.11 -67.62 -42.69
CA ALA A 10 30.15 -68.11 -43.68
C ALA A 10 28.73 -67.60 -43.40
N ALA A 11 28.31 -67.53 -42.13
CA ALA A 11 27.03 -66.93 -41.72
C ALA A 11 26.98 -65.42 -42.06
N LEU A 12 28.08 -64.70 -41.82
CA LEU A 12 28.21 -63.27 -42.13
C LEU A 12 28.14 -63.01 -43.65
N ARG A 13 28.75 -63.89 -44.46
CA ARG A 13 28.64 -63.86 -45.94
C ARG A 13 27.22 -64.17 -46.43
N ALA A 14 26.53 -65.14 -45.80
CA ALA A 14 25.16 -65.51 -46.18
C ALA A 14 24.15 -64.40 -45.90
N LEU A 15 24.31 -63.65 -44.79
CA LEU A 15 23.47 -62.51 -44.43
C LEU A 15 23.64 -61.29 -45.37
N CYS A 16 24.78 -61.18 -46.07
CA CYS A 16 25.09 -60.05 -46.96
C CYS A 16 24.70 -60.26 -48.42
N HIS A 17 24.25 -61.46 -48.81
CA HIS A 17 24.08 -61.81 -50.23
C HIS A 17 22.74 -61.37 -50.85
N ASP A 18 21.73 -61.02 -50.04
CA ASP A 18 20.45 -60.46 -50.46
C ASP A 18 20.06 -59.25 -49.60
N THR A 19 19.32 -58.28 -50.18
CA THR A 19 18.91 -57.00 -49.55
C THR A 19 18.58 -57.14 -48.06
N PRO A 20 19.31 -56.50 -47.13
CA PRO A 20 19.22 -56.82 -45.71
C PRO A 20 17.91 -56.32 -45.11
N SER A 21 17.13 -57.23 -44.53
CA SER A 21 16.04 -56.88 -43.63
C SER A 21 16.59 -56.33 -42.31
N ARG A 22 15.78 -55.57 -41.57
CA ARG A 22 16.14 -54.96 -40.28
C ARG A 22 16.67 -55.95 -39.22
N ALA A 23 16.26 -57.22 -39.30
CA ALA A 23 16.75 -58.29 -38.42
C ALA A 23 18.17 -58.76 -38.80
N ALA A 24 18.49 -58.80 -40.10
CA ALA A 24 19.81 -59.18 -40.58
C ALA A 24 20.90 -58.19 -40.15
N TRP A 25 20.58 -56.89 -40.13
CA TRP A 25 21.54 -55.86 -39.71
C TRP A 25 21.86 -55.93 -38.21
N LEU A 26 20.87 -56.14 -37.35
CA LEU A 26 21.12 -56.34 -35.91
C LEU A 26 21.99 -57.57 -35.62
N GLU A 27 21.83 -58.63 -36.41
CA GLU A 27 22.60 -59.87 -36.24
C GLU A 27 24.05 -59.73 -36.74
N ILE A 28 24.28 -58.99 -37.82
CA ILE A 28 25.62 -58.66 -38.31
C ILE A 28 26.38 -57.78 -37.28
N CYS A 29 25.73 -56.76 -36.68
CA CYS A 29 26.35 -55.97 -35.60
C CYS A 29 26.81 -56.84 -34.42
N ARG A 30 25.98 -57.81 -34.00
CA ARG A 30 26.30 -58.75 -32.91
C ARG A 30 27.44 -59.70 -33.25
N LEU A 31 27.55 -60.10 -34.52
CA LEU A 31 28.64 -60.97 -35.01
C LEU A 31 29.96 -60.18 -35.11
N VAL A 32 29.93 -58.94 -35.59
CA VAL A 32 31.11 -58.07 -35.66
C VAL A 32 31.66 -57.74 -34.26
N GLN A 33 30.78 -57.46 -33.29
CA GLN A 33 31.20 -57.25 -31.89
C GLN A 33 31.81 -58.51 -31.24
N ARG A 34 31.36 -59.71 -31.61
CA ARG A 34 31.93 -60.98 -31.10
C ARG A 34 33.29 -61.32 -31.71
N LEU A 35 33.51 -60.97 -32.98
CA LEU A 35 34.72 -61.32 -33.74
C LEU A 35 35.88 -60.31 -33.61
N GLY A 36 35.68 -59.17 -32.92
CA GLY A 36 36.73 -58.19 -32.61
C GLY A 36 37.45 -57.63 -33.84
N ASP A 37 38.77 -57.46 -33.74
CA ASP A 37 39.66 -56.85 -34.76
C ASP A 37 39.53 -57.49 -36.16
N LEU A 38 39.16 -58.77 -36.23
CA LEU A 38 39.04 -59.50 -37.49
C LEU A 38 37.70 -59.23 -38.20
N GLY A 39 36.62 -59.08 -37.44
CA GLY A 39 35.32 -58.61 -37.95
C GLY A 39 35.38 -57.15 -38.41
N GLU A 40 36.19 -56.35 -37.74
CA GLU A 40 36.49 -54.96 -38.11
C GLU A 40 37.20 -54.86 -39.47
N HIS A 41 38.19 -55.73 -39.73
CA HIS A 41 38.88 -55.76 -41.03
C HIS A 41 37.97 -56.16 -42.18
N TYR A 42 37.04 -57.11 -41.95
CA TYR A 42 36.06 -57.54 -42.94
C TYR A 42 35.01 -56.45 -43.23
N ALA A 43 34.48 -55.79 -42.18
CA ALA A 43 33.56 -54.67 -42.33
C ALA A 43 34.21 -53.49 -43.06
N ARG A 44 35.46 -53.14 -42.73
CA ARG A 44 36.22 -52.10 -43.47
C ARG A 44 36.39 -52.42 -44.95
N ALA A 45 36.61 -53.70 -45.30
CA ALA A 45 36.83 -54.11 -46.68
C ALA A 45 35.55 -54.15 -47.52
N HIS A 46 34.35 -54.25 -46.92
CA HIS A 46 33.09 -54.51 -47.64
C HIS A 46 31.97 -53.47 -47.36
N CYS A 47 32.18 -52.51 -46.45
CA CYS A 47 31.22 -51.43 -46.17
C CYS A 47 30.84 -50.58 -47.41
N ALA A 48 31.71 -50.52 -48.42
CA ALA A 48 31.45 -49.75 -49.65
C ALA A 48 30.51 -50.47 -50.65
N SER A 49 30.23 -51.76 -50.47
CA SER A 49 29.37 -52.55 -51.36
C SER A 49 27.99 -52.88 -50.78
N TRP A 50 27.66 -52.38 -49.59
CA TRP A 50 26.34 -52.56 -48.98
C TRP A 50 25.37 -51.49 -49.52
N PRO A 51 24.25 -51.87 -50.16
CA PRO A 51 23.31 -50.87 -50.68
C PRO A 51 22.63 -50.15 -49.50
N PRO A 52 22.48 -48.82 -49.57
CA PRO A 52 21.75 -48.05 -48.57
C PRO A 52 20.25 -48.34 -48.68
N PRO A 53 19.49 -48.13 -47.60
CA PRO A 53 18.13 -47.69 -47.81
C PRO A 53 17.78 -46.46 -46.96
N TRP A 54 18.66 -45.48 -46.73
CA TRP A 54 18.23 -44.23 -46.08
C TRP A 54 19.03 -43.03 -46.63
N ASP A 55 18.35 -42.14 -47.34
CA ASP A 55 18.86 -40.97 -48.06
C ASP A 55 19.43 -39.86 -47.16
N GLN A 56 20.47 -40.13 -46.36
CA GLN A 56 21.47 -39.14 -45.90
C GLN A 56 22.80 -39.82 -45.55
N PRO A 57 23.96 -39.18 -45.80
CA PRO A 57 25.25 -39.78 -45.46
C PRO A 57 25.44 -39.78 -43.94
N ILE A 58 25.35 -40.95 -43.32
CA ILE A 58 25.95 -41.16 -41.99
C ILE A 58 27.46 -41.12 -42.23
N ALA A 59 28.13 -40.07 -41.76
CA ALA A 59 29.58 -40.01 -41.83
C ALA A 59 30.17 -41.24 -41.12
N THR A 60 31.05 -41.96 -41.80
CA THR A 60 31.69 -43.22 -41.35
C THR A 60 32.30 -43.13 -39.93
N THR A 61 32.60 -41.92 -39.48
CA THR A 61 33.06 -41.56 -38.14
C THR A 61 32.03 -41.76 -37.01
N ALA A 62 30.73 -41.72 -37.29
CA ALA A 62 29.66 -41.95 -36.29
C ALA A 62 29.49 -43.45 -35.98
N LEU A 63 29.56 -44.30 -36.99
CA LEU A 63 29.56 -45.76 -36.87
C LEU A 63 30.79 -46.29 -36.13
N TYR A 64 31.97 -45.70 -36.37
CA TYR A 64 33.22 -46.08 -35.70
C TYR A 64 33.18 -45.84 -34.18
N ARG A 65 32.49 -44.79 -33.72
CA ARG A 65 32.43 -44.40 -32.29
C ARG A 65 31.39 -45.17 -31.47
N MET A 66 30.39 -45.80 -32.08
CA MET A 66 29.47 -46.72 -31.38
C MET A 66 30.15 -48.03 -30.96
N VAL A 67 31.20 -48.44 -31.66
CA VAL A 67 31.84 -49.75 -31.49
C VAL A 67 33.11 -49.67 -30.64
N THR A 68 33.74 -48.49 -30.50
CA THR A 68 35.13 -48.38 -29.96
C THR A 68 35.35 -47.40 -28.80
N GLY A 69 34.31 -46.76 -28.21
CA GLY A 69 34.50 -45.89 -27.03
C GLY A 69 33.24 -45.18 -26.49
N PRO A 70 33.32 -44.41 -25.39
CA PRO A 70 32.15 -43.72 -24.83
C PRO A 70 31.58 -42.74 -25.87
N PRO A 71 30.27 -42.80 -26.20
CA PRO A 71 29.75 -42.03 -27.32
C PRO A 71 29.73 -40.54 -26.98
N THR A 72 30.22 -39.71 -27.92
CA THR A 72 30.12 -38.25 -27.78
C THR A 72 28.66 -37.79 -27.86
N PRO A 73 28.27 -36.68 -27.21
CA PRO A 73 26.88 -36.19 -27.16
C PRO A 73 26.16 -36.09 -28.52
N ARG A 74 26.92 -35.79 -29.58
CA ARG A 74 26.43 -35.73 -30.97
C ARG A 74 25.94 -37.09 -31.52
N VAL A 75 26.56 -38.20 -31.10
CA VAL A 75 26.19 -39.57 -31.50
C VAL A 75 24.89 -40.00 -30.81
N TRP A 76 24.72 -39.61 -29.54
CA TRP A 76 23.47 -39.86 -28.80
C TRP A 76 22.28 -39.09 -29.37
N ALA A 77 22.49 -37.83 -29.80
CA ALA A 77 21.47 -37.05 -30.49
C ALA A 77 21.04 -37.70 -31.82
N GLU A 78 21.98 -38.22 -32.61
CA GLU A 78 21.69 -38.92 -33.86
C GLU A 78 20.97 -40.27 -33.65
N VAL A 79 21.35 -41.03 -32.60
CA VAL A 79 20.68 -42.30 -32.23
C VAL A 79 19.25 -42.07 -31.72
N ALA A 80 19.03 -41.05 -30.88
CA ALA A 80 17.69 -40.68 -30.41
C ALA A 80 16.79 -40.20 -31.56
N THR A 81 17.35 -39.45 -32.51
CA THR A 81 16.65 -39.00 -33.73
C THR A 81 16.28 -40.19 -34.64
N THR A 82 17.09 -41.25 -34.65
CA THR A 82 16.84 -42.47 -35.42
C THR A 82 15.84 -43.40 -34.72
N ALA A 83 15.81 -43.44 -33.38
CA ALA A 83 14.82 -44.19 -32.60
C ALA A 83 13.38 -43.68 -32.81
N HIS A 84 13.21 -42.40 -33.18
CA HIS A 84 11.94 -41.79 -33.55
C HIS A 84 11.26 -42.45 -34.77
N TYR A 85 12.04 -43.04 -35.68
CA TYR A 85 11.51 -43.74 -36.87
C TYR A 85 11.04 -45.17 -36.61
N ILE A 86 11.29 -45.69 -35.41
CA ILE A 86 11.27 -47.14 -35.13
C ILE A 86 10.12 -47.56 -34.20
N GLY A 87 9.47 -46.60 -33.53
CA GLY A 87 8.31 -46.82 -32.68
C GLY A 87 8.63 -47.10 -31.20
N PRO A 88 7.66 -46.87 -30.30
CA PRO A 88 7.87 -46.64 -28.85
C PRO A 88 8.52 -47.81 -28.09
N ARG A 89 8.36 -49.05 -28.58
CA ARG A 89 8.87 -50.26 -27.91
C ARG A 89 10.40 -50.38 -27.86
N VAL A 90 11.14 -49.66 -28.71
CA VAL A 90 12.61 -49.75 -28.77
C VAL A 90 13.29 -48.76 -27.80
N VAL A 91 12.62 -47.64 -27.50
CA VAL A 91 13.11 -46.66 -26.52
C VAL A 91 13.10 -47.25 -25.11
N THR A 92 12.05 -48.00 -24.76
CA THR A 92 11.90 -48.69 -23.46
C THR A 92 12.97 -49.75 -23.21
N PHE A 93 13.51 -50.36 -24.26
CA PHE A 93 14.55 -51.40 -24.14
C PHE A 93 15.96 -50.81 -23.99
N ALA A 94 16.18 -49.59 -24.50
CA ALA A 94 17.47 -48.90 -24.40
C ALA A 94 17.65 -48.19 -23.04
N THR A 95 16.58 -47.68 -22.44
CA THR A 95 16.62 -47.00 -21.13
C THR A 95 16.93 -47.96 -19.97
N SER A 96 16.55 -49.24 -20.08
CA SER A 96 16.84 -50.27 -19.07
C SER A 96 18.32 -50.65 -18.90
N PHE A 97 19.23 -50.12 -19.72
CA PHE A 97 20.68 -50.40 -19.66
C PHE A 97 21.54 -49.18 -19.27
N ILE A 98 20.93 -48.01 -19.02
CA ILE A 98 21.68 -46.77 -18.79
C ILE A 98 21.75 -46.49 -17.28
N ASN A 99 22.74 -47.09 -16.62
CA ASN A 99 23.13 -46.78 -15.23
C ASN A 99 24.26 -45.74 -15.14
N TRP A 100 24.40 -44.86 -16.15
CA TRP A 100 25.47 -43.87 -16.18
C TRP A 100 24.89 -42.46 -16.35
N PRO A 101 25.18 -41.48 -15.46
CA PRO A 101 24.76 -40.11 -15.66
C PRO A 101 25.52 -39.52 -16.86
N PRO A 102 24.85 -39.09 -17.95
CA PRO A 102 25.52 -38.48 -19.09
C PRO A 102 26.17 -37.14 -18.72
N PRO A 103 27.25 -36.73 -19.41
CA PRO A 103 27.84 -35.41 -19.23
C PRO A 103 26.96 -34.37 -19.91
N TRP A 104 25.98 -33.85 -19.16
CA TRP A 104 24.95 -32.92 -19.65
C TRP A 104 25.43 -31.49 -19.92
N ASP A 105 26.67 -31.17 -19.57
CA ASP A 105 27.22 -29.80 -19.61
C ASP A 105 27.48 -29.23 -21.02
N THR A 106 27.13 -29.94 -22.11
CA THR A 106 27.49 -29.53 -23.49
C THR A 106 26.36 -29.49 -24.51
N LEU A 107 25.12 -29.83 -24.13
CA LEU A 107 23.96 -29.76 -25.03
C LEU A 107 22.94 -28.76 -24.49
N GLU A 108 22.85 -27.59 -25.13
CA GLU A 108 21.64 -26.77 -25.03
C GLU A 108 20.48 -27.59 -25.60
N GLY A 109 19.60 -28.13 -24.73
CA GLY A 109 18.46 -28.99 -25.07
C GLY A 109 17.36 -28.37 -25.94
N ARG A 110 17.65 -27.26 -26.64
CA ARG A 110 16.71 -26.43 -27.42
C ARG A 110 16.02 -27.17 -28.58
N HIS A 111 16.39 -28.42 -28.85
CA HIS A 111 15.90 -29.21 -29.98
C HIS A 111 15.47 -30.65 -29.60
N THR A 112 15.39 -30.98 -28.32
CA THR A 112 15.00 -32.33 -27.89
C THR A 112 13.50 -32.54 -28.15
N LYS A 113 13.15 -33.34 -29.16
CA LYS A 113 11.76 -33.68 -29.52
C LYS A 113 11.34 -34.98 -28.85
N LEU A 114 10.62 -34.87 -27.75
CA LEU A 114 10.11 -35.98 -26.94
C LEU A 114 8.57 -35.97 -26.83
N ALA A 115 7.90 -35.13 -27.62
CA ALA A 115 6.45 -35.07 -27.66
C ALA A 115 5.84 -36.46 -27.87
N TYR A 116 4.79 -36.77 -27.12
CA TYR A 116 4.10 -38.07 -27.13
C TYR A 116 4.93 -39.29 -26.70
N ALA A 117 6.18 -39.10 -26.25
CA ALA A 117 7.01 -40.20 -25.77
C ALA A 117 6.51 -40.72 -24.42
N ASP A 118 6.78 -41.99 -24.14
CA ASP A 118 6.59 -42.59 -22.83
C ASP A 118 7.93 -42.65 -22.08
N LEU A 119 8.02 -41.82 -21.06
CA LEU A 119 9.15 -41.65 -20.14
C LEU A 119 8.68 -41.86 -18.70
N SER A 120 7.60 -42.62 -18.48
CA SER A 120 7.17 -42.93 -17.12
C SER A 120 8.27 -43.68 -16.37
N ASP A 121 8.43 -43.38 -15.08
CA ASP A 121 9.47 -43.95 -14.21
C ASP A 121 10.91 -43.68 -14.69
N ALA A 122 11.12 -42.77 -15.64
CA ALA A 122 12.45 -42.44 -16.14
C ALA A 122 13.28 -41.66 -15.12
N ALA A 123 14.58 -41.99 -15.04
CA ALA A 123 15.57 -41.25 -14.28
C ALA A 123 16.15 -40.12 -15.16
N LEU A 124 15.71 -38.90 -14.92
CA LEU A 124 16.03 -37.68 -15.68
C LEU A 124 16.63 -36.59 -14.78
N GLN A 125 17.27 -36.98 -13.68
CA GLN A 125 17.86 -36.02 -12.75
C GLN A 125 18.92 -35.18 -13.46
N ARG A 126 18.88 -33.87 -13.24
CA ARG A 126 19.80 -32.89 -13.84
C ARG A 126 19.78 -32.89 -15.38
N ALA A 127 18.73 -33.41 -16.01
CA ALA A 127 18.65 -33.45 -17.46
C ALA A 127 18.58 -32.02 -18.05
N PRO A 128 19.35 -31.71 -19.11
CA PRO A 128 19.40 -30.39 -19.74
C PRO A 128 18.28 -30.27 -20.79
N LEU A 129 17.03 -30.21 -20.34
CA LEU A 129 15.81 -30.20 -21.15
C LEU A 129 15.32 -28.79 -21.51
N ARG A 130 16.24 -27.83 -21.59
CA ARG A 130 15.94 -26.42 -21.81
C ARG A 130 15.33 -26.20 -23.19
N GLY A 131 14.10 -25.71 -23.28
CA GLY A 131 13.39 -25.56 -24.56
C GLY A 131 12.97 -26.89 -25.20
N ALA A 132 13.04 -28.01 -24.48
CA ALA A 132 12.65 -29.31 -25.01
C ALA A 132 11.15 -29.34 -25.34
N ASN A 133 10.78 -30.04 -26.43
CA ASN A 133 9.39 -30.30 -26.74
C ASN A 133 8.97 -31.62 -26.09
N LEU A 134 8.21 -31.51 -25.01
CA LEU A 134 7.66 -32.58 -24.17
C LEU A 134 6.11 -32.56 -24.17
N GLN A 135 5.50 -32.04 -25.25
CA GLN A 135 4.05 -31.95 -25.35
C GLN A 135 3.42 -33.35 -25.30
N LYS A 136 2.43 -33.53 -24.42
CA LYS A 136 1.70 -34.80 -24.23
C LYS A 136 2.60 -36.01 -23.95
N THR A 137 3.81 -35.77 -23.46
CA THR A 137 4.73 -36.83 -23.03
C THR A 137 4.23 -37.43 -21.72
N ASN A 138 4.35 -38.75 -21.57
CA ASN A 138 4.12 -39.41 -20.29
C ASN A 138 5.40 -39.39 -19.46
N LEU A 139 5.42 -38.60 -18.41
CA LEU A 139 6.49 -38.46 -17.41
C LEU A 139 5.98 -38.91 -16.02
N SER A 140 4.91 -39.71 -15.97
CA SER A 140 4.33 -40.17 -14.71
C SER A 140 5.38 -40.88 -13.87
N ARG A 141 5.52 -40.51 -12.59
CA ARG A 141 6.53 -41.04 -11.64
C ARG A 141 8.00 -40.86 -12.08
N ALA A 142 8.27 -40.08 -13.13
CA ALA A 142 9.66 -39.80 -13.52
C ALA A 142 10.38 -38.98 -12.44
N ASP A 143 11.68 -39.21 -12.31
CA ASP A 143 12.54 -38.43 -11.43
C ASP A 143 13.31 -37.39 -12.24
N LEU A 144 12.83 -36.15 -12.19
CA LEU A 144 13.41 -34.99 -12.85
C LEU A 144 14.18 -34.09 -11.88
N GLN A 145 14.54 -34.53 -10.67
CA GLN A 145 15.19 -33.67 -9.69
C GLN A 145 16.34 -32.86 -10.29
N HIS A 146 16.37 -31.55 -10.03
CA HIS A 146 17.37 -30.61 -10.56
C HIS A 146 17.43 -30.48 -12.09
N ALA A 147 16.44 -30.98 -12.84
CA ALA A 147 16.41 -30.83 -14.29
C ALA A 147 16.26 -29.36 -14.72
N MET A 148 16.86 -29.02 -15.86
CA MET A 148 16.77 -27.70 -16.46
C MET A 148 15.72 -27.74 -17.58
N LEU A 149 14.52 -27.28 -17.28
CA LEU A 149 13.34 -27.26 -18.14
C LEU A 149 12.90 -25.83 -18.51
N THR A 150 13.78 -24.83 -18.37
CA THR A 150 13.48 -23.46 -18.79
C THR A 150 12.97 -23.44 -20.23
N ASP A 151 11.89 -22.70 -20.50
CA ASP A 151 11.26 -22.58 -21.82
C ASP A 151 10.76 -23.91 -22.44
N ALA A 152 10.70 -25.01 -21.68
CA ALA A 152 10.24 -26.30 -22.19
C ALA A 152 8.74 -26.29 -22.52
N LEU A 153 8.34 -27.02 -23.57
CA LEU A 153 6.94 -27.17 -23.99
C LEU A 153 6.37 -28.46 -23.41
N LEU A 154 5.62 -28.37 -22.32
CA LEU A 154 5.02 -29.48 -21.57
C LEU A 154 3.47 -29.47 -21.67
N GLU A 155 2.91 -28.81 -22.69
CA GLU A 155 1.47 -28.71 -22.88
C GLU A 155 0.82 -30.11 -22.92
N GLY A 156 -0.12 -30.35 -22.02
CA GLY A 156 -0.83 -31.63 -21.87
C GLY A 156 0.04 -32.82 -21.44
N ALA A 157 1.25 -32.60 -20.92
CA ALA A 157 2.11 -33.68 -20.42
C ALA A 157 1.54 -34.33 -19.14
N GLU A 158 1.77 -35.63 -18.98
CA GLU A 158 1.38 -36.39 -17.80
C GLU A 158 2.57 -36.49 -16.84
N LEU A 159 2.54 -35.75 -15.74
CA LEU A 159 3.58 -35.70 -14.70
C LEU A 159 3.02 -36.18 -13.34
N GLU A 160 1.98 -37.00 -13.35
CA GLU A 160 1.36 -37.50 -12.12
C GLU A 160 2.42 -38.20 -11.25
N ARG A 161 2.53 -37.79 -9.98
CA ARG A 161 3.53 -38.31 -9.01
C ARG A 161 4.99 -38.20 -9.46
N ALA A 162 5.31 -37.36 -10.44
CA ALA A 162 6.69 -37.10 -10.83
C ALA A 162 7.44 -36.29 -9.74
N THR A 163 8.76 -36.43 -9.68
CA THR A 163 9.62 -35.68 -8.75
C THR A 163 10.38 -34.62 -9.52
N LEU A 164 9.99 -33.35 -9.35
CA LEU A 164 10.57 -32.16 -9.97
C LEU A 164 11.21 -31.23 -8.94
N ASP A 165 11.61 -31.74 -7.78
CA ASP A 165 12.21 -30.91 -6.74
C ASP A 165 13.45 -30.18 -7.28
N ARG A 166 13.52 -28.88 -6.97
CA ARG A 166 14.61 -27.98 -7.39
C ARG A 166 14.84 -27.93 -8.90
N CYS A 167 13.83 -28.22 -9.72
CA CYS A 167 13.88 -28.01 -11.17
C CYS A 167 13.83 -26.52 -11.52
N ASP A 168 14.39 -26.17 -12.67
CA ASP A 168 14.18 -24.87 -13.33
C ASP A 168 13.14 -25.06 -14.44
N LEU A 169 11.90 -24.66 -14.20
CA LEU A 169 10.76 -24.63 -15.13
C LEU A 169 10.42 -23.18 -15.52
N ASP A 170 11.37 -22.26 -15.44
CA ASP A 170 11.11 -20.85 -15.74
C ASP A 170 10.60 -20.70 -17.18
N ARG A 171 9.49 -19.98 -17.35
CA ARG A 171 8.78 -19.77 -18.62
C ARG A 171 8.35 -21.06 -19.34
N ALA A 172 8.36 -22.21 -18.68
CA ALA A 172 7.86 -23.45 -19.27
C ALA A 172 6.36 -23.36 -19.57
N ASP A 173 5.93 -24.04 -20.62
CA ASP A 173 4.53 -24.16 -21.00
C ASP A 173 3.94 -25.45 -20.44
N LEU A 174 3.26 -25.37 -19.30
CA LEU A 174 2.60 -26.48 -18.60
C LEU A 174 1.08 -26.45 -18.77
N ARG A 175 0.56 -25.76 -19.78
CA ARG A 175 -0.90 -25.65 -19.98
C ARG A 175 -1.52 -27.03 -20.11
N TRP A 176 -2.59 -27.26 -19.35
CA TRP A 176 -3.33 -28.54 -19.29
C TRP A 176 -2.49 -29.77 -18.90
N ALA A 177 -1.28 -29.59 -18.37
CA ALA A 177 -0.48 -30.69 -17.86
C ALA A 177 -1.08 -31.27 -16.58
N ASN A 178 -0.90 -32.57 -16.36
CA ASN A 178 -1.33 -33.25 -15.15
C ASN A 178 -0.14 -33.46 -14.20
N LEU A 179 0.00 -32.62 -13.18
CA LEU A 179 0.99 -32.73 -12.11
C LEU A 179 0.37 -33.15 -10.77
N ALA A 180 -0.75 -33.87 -10.80
CA ALA A 180 -1.39 -34.32 -9.56
C ALA A 180 -0.41 -35.15 -8.71
N HIS A 181 -0.34 -34.85 -7.42
CA HIS A 181 0.58 -35.47 -6.47
C HIS A 181 2.09 -35.37 -6.81
N ALA A 182 2.48 -34.53 -7.77
CA ALA A 182 3.89 -34.32 -8.08
C ALA A 182 4.61 -33.54 -6.97
N SER A 183 5.91 -33.76 -6.83
CA SER A 183 6.77 -32.98 -5.93
C SER A 183 7.50 -31.91 -6.75
N LEU A 184 7.33 -30.64 -6.39
CA LEU A 184 7.97 -29.46 -7.02
C LEU A 184 8.63 -28.59 -5.95
N ARG A 185 9.16 -29.19 -4.88
CA ARG A 185 9.67 -28.43 -3.73
C ARG A 185 10.88 -27.61 -4.16
N SER A 186 10.86 -26.33 -3.81
CA SER A 186 11.92 -25.38 -4.19
C SER A 186 12.21 -25.33 -5.69
N ALA A 187 11.26 -25.72 -6.54
CA ALA A 187 11.38 -25.55 -7.99
C ALA A 187 11.17 -24.08 -8.38
N SER A 188 11.82 -23.65 -9.47
CA SER A 188 11.59 -22.35 -10.08
C SER A 188 10.58 -22.52 -11.22
N LEU A 189 9.44 -21.83 -11.15
CA LEU A 189 8.37 -21.81 -12.16
C LEU A 189 8.07 -20.36 -12.58
N ARG A 190 9.08 -19.49 -12.59
CA ARG A 190 8.89 -18.05 -12.80
C ARG A 190 8.33 -17.81 -14.19
N ALA A 191 7.23 -17.07 -14.28
CA ALA A 191 6.51 -16.80 -15.52
C ALA A 191 6.07 -18.06 -16.31
N ALA A 192 5.99 -19.23 -15.67
CA ALA A 192 5.49 -20.44 -16.31
C ALA A 192 3.99 -20.32 -16.65
N GLN A 193 3.57 -21.00 -17.73
CA GLN A 193 2.16 -21.06 -18.15
C GLN A 193 1.52 -22.32 -17.57
N LEU A 194 0.64 -22.18 -16.58
CA LEU A 194 0.00 -23.30 -15.88
C LEU A 194 -1.53 -23.30 -16.08
N GLU A 195 -2.01 -22.59 -17.10
CA GLU A 195 -3.44 -22.42 -17.37
C GLU A 195 -4.13 -23.78 -17.56
N GLY A 196 -5.14 -24.04 -16.71
CA GLY A 196 -5.89 -25.30 -16.70
C GLY A 196 -5.08 -26.55 -16.30
N ALA A 197 -3.86 -26.41 -15.80
CA ALA A 197 -3.07 -27.54 -15.31
C ALA A 197 -3.69 -28.14 -14.03
N ASN A 198 -3.45 -29.43 -13.80
CA ASN A 198 -3.87 -30.12 -12.59
C ASN A 198 -2.69 -30.29 -11.62
N LEU A 199 -2.66 -29.52 -10.54
CA LEU A 199 -1.70 -29.59 -9.45
C LEU A 199 -2.36 -30.03 -8.13
N SER A 200 -3.50 -30.73 -8.19
CA SER A 200 -4.18 -31.20 -6.97
C SER A 200 -3.22 -32.04 -6.13
N HIS A 201 -3.14 -31.73 -4.83
CA HIS A 201 -2.26 -32.41 -3.88
C HIS A 201 -0.76 -32.40 -4.23
N ALA A 202 -0.31 -31.53 -5.13
CA ALA A 202 1.11 -31.36 -5.44
C ALA A 202 1.85 -30.69 -4.27
N GLN A 203 3.16 -30.95 -4.16
CA GLN A 203 4.02 -30.40 -3.12
C GLN A 203 4.90 -29.29 -3.71
N LEU A 204 4.48 -28.04 -3.54
CA LEU A 204 5.16 -26.85 -4.05
C LEU A 204 5.89 -26.05 -2.95
N SER A 205 6.08 -26.61 -1.75
CA SER A 205 6.69 -25.88 -0.63
C SER A 205 7.99 -25.17 -1.04
N SER A 206 8.06 -23.86 -0.77
CA SER A 206 9.17 -22.97 -1.14
C SER A 206 9.49 -22.83 -2.64
N ALA A 207 8.56 -23.20 -3.53
CA ALA A 207 8.72 -22.97 -4.97
C ALA A 207 8.54 -21.49 -5.34
N ASP A 208 9.18 -21.07 -6.43
CA ASP A 208 9.04 -19.71 -6.99
C ASP A 208 8.08 -19.72 -8.18
N LEU A 209 6.85 -19.27 -7.98
CA LEU A 209 5.83 -19.10 -9.01
C LEU A 209 5.64 -17.62 -9.38
N SER A 210 6.65 -16.77 -9.16
CA SER A 210 6.54 -15.33 -9.43
C SER A 210 6.19 -15.07 -10.91
N GLY A 211 5.14 -14.29 -11.16
CA GLY A 211 4.63 -13.99 -12.50
C GLY A 211 4.00 -15.17 -13.24
N ALA A 212 3.84 -16.34 -12.61
CA ALA A 212 3.26 -17.51 -13.26
C ALA A 212 1.76 -17.30 -13.56
N ARG A 213 1.28 -17.94 -14.64
CA ARG A 213 -0.13 -17.90 -15.04
C ARG A 213 -0.86 -19.15 -14.57
N LEU A 214 -1.56 -19.03 -13.45
CA LEU A 214 -2.32 -20.09 -12.76
C LEU A 214 -3.83 -20.01 -13.04
N VAL A 215 -4.21 -19.50 -14.21
CA VAL A 215 -5.64 -19.28 -14.55
C VAL A 215 -6.35 -20.62 -14.67
N SER A 216 -7.46 -20.79 -13.93
CA SER A 216 -8.26 -22.03 -13.90
C SER A 216 -7.45 -23.30 -13.56
N THR A 217 -6.31 -23.16 -12.89
CA THR A 217 -5.48 -24.27 -12.41
C THR A 217 -6.15 -24.96 -11.22
N ASN A 218 -6.07 -26.29 -11.14
CA ASN A 218 -6.50 -27.02 -9.95
C ASN A 218 -5.33 -27.15 -8.96
N LEU A 219 -5.39 -26.46 -7.83
CA LEU A 219 -4.43 -26.52 -6.72
C LEU A 219 -5.09 -27.08 -5.44
N SER A 220 -6.24 -27.76 -5.57
CA SER A 220 -6.99 -28.24 -4.42
C SER A 220 -6.13 -29.14 -3.53
N GLY A 221 -6.04 -28.83 -2.25
CA GLY A 221 -5.25 -29.58 -1.27
C GLY A 221 -3.74 -29.63 -1.54
N ALA A 222 -3.21 -28.77 -2.42
CA ALA A 222 -1.78 -28.65 -2.65
C ALA A 222 -1.06 -27.97 -1.47
N ASP A 223 0.22 -28.26 -1.31
CA ASP A 223 1.09 -27.59 -0.34
C ASP A 223 1.92 -26.50 -1.03
N LEU A 224 1.50 -25.25 -0.85
CA LEU A 224 2.18 -24.04 -1.31
C LEU A 224 2.86 -23.29 -0.16
N SER A 225 3.19 -23.96 0.95
CA SER A 225 3.81 -23.27 2.10
C SER A 225 5.10 -22.57 1.67
N ASP A 226 5.26 -21.30 2.07
CA ASP A 226 6.40 -20.43 1.76
C ASP A 226 6.67 -20.23 0.25
N THR A 227 5.69 -20.44 -0.64
CA THR A 227 5.87 -20.15 -2.07
C THR A 227 5.90 -18.65 -2.36
N LEU A 228 6.68 -18.27 -3.37
CA LEU A 228 6.64 -16.94 -3.97
C LEU A 228 5.59 -16.91 -5.07
N LEU A 229 4.52 -16.12 -4.89
CA LEU A 229 3.43 -15.93 -5.84
C LEU A 229 3.32 -14.45 -6.27
N THR A 230 4.38 -13.67 -6.08
CA THR A 230 4.45 -12.26 -6.46
C THR A 230 4.08 -12.10 -7.93
N ASP A 231 3.16 -11.18 -8.23
CA ASP A 231 2.64 -10.91 -9.58
C ASP A 231 2.04 -12.13 -10.32
N ALA A 232 1.74 -13.24 -9.63
CA ALA A 232 1.12 -14.41 -10.25
C ALA A 232 -0.35 -14.13 -10.61
N HIS A 233 -0.82 -14.74 -11.70
CA HIS A 233 -2.21 -14.61 -12.15
C HIS A 233 -3.02 -15.83 -11.70
N ILE A 234 -3.81 -15.68 -10.63
CA ILE A 234 -4.53 -16.79 -9.96
C ILE A 234 -6.04 -16.66 -10.18
N ALA A 235 -6.43 -16.30 -11.40
CA ALA A 235 -7.84 -16.12 -11.73
C ALA A 235 -8.56 -17.47 -11.84
N ARG A 236 -9.67 -17.64 -11.12
CA ARG A 236 -10.53 -18.84 -11.15
C ARG A 236 -9.83 -20.15 -10.79
N ALA A 237 -8.65 -20.09 -10.14
CA ALA A 237 -7.96 -21.29 -9.67
C ALA A 237 -8.71 -21.91 -8.50
N ASP A 238 -8.66 -23.24 -8.39
CA ASP A 238 -9.17 -23.95 -7.22
C ASP A 238 -8.06 -24.12 -6.19
N LEU A 239 -8.10 -23.35 -5.11
CA LEU A 239 -7.19 -23.41 -3.97
C LEU A 239 -7.88 -23.96 -2.72
N SER A 240 -9.03 -24.64 -2.88
CA SER A 240 -9.75 -25.19 -1.74
C SER A 240 -8.88 -26.16 -0.97
N HIS A 241 -8.90 -26.05 0.35
CA HIS A 241 -8.09 -26.87 1.26
C HIS A 241 -6.55 -26.76 1.09
N ALA A 242 -6.05 -25.88 0.24
CA ALA A 242 -4.61 -25.72 0.02
C ALA A 242 -3.91 -25.12 1.26
N GLN A 243 -2.63 -25.46 1.44
CA GLN A 243 -1.75 -24.85 2.43
C GLN A 243 -0.97 -23.72 1.76
N LEU A 244 -1.20 -22.48 2.17
CA LEU A 244 -0.53 -21.27 1.67
C LEU A 244 0.13 -20.49 2.82
N SER A 245 0.51 -21.18 3.89
CA SER A 245 1.14 -20.53 5.03
C SER A 245 2.44 -19.85 4.60
N GLY A 246 2.68 -18.60 5.02
CA GLY A 246 3.92 -17.87 4.72
C GLY A 246 4.09 -17.42 3.25
N THR A 247 3.08 -17.63 2.40
CA THR A 247 3.17 -17.30 0.97
C THR A 247 3.32 -15.80 0.72
N GLN A 248 4.06 -15.44 -0.32
CA GLN A 248 4.21 -14.06 -0.78
C GLN A 248 3.27 -13.78 -1.94
N LEU A 249 2.15 -13.09 -1.69
CA LEU A 249 1.10 -12.81 -2.68
C LEU A 249 1.05 -11.34 -3.13
N ALA A 250 2.00 -10.51 -2.68
CA ALA A 250 2.05 -9.11 -3.06
C ALA A 250 2.01 -8.93 -4.59
N GLY A 251 1.08 -8.12 -5.09
CA GLY A 251 0.90 -7.88 -6.53
C GLY A 251 0.17 -8.98 -7.30
N ALA A 252 -0.11 -10.14 -6.70
CA ALA A 252 -0.82 -11.23 -7.38
C ALA A 252 -2.25 -10.82 -7.77
N LEU A 253 -2.71 -11.29 -8.93
CA LEU A 253 -4.05 -11.04 -9.44
C LEU A 253 -5.01 -12.14 -8.99
N LEU A 254 -5.74 -11.88 -7.89
CA LEU A 254 -6.76 -12.76 -7.35
C LEU A 254 -8.14 -12.40 -7.90
N SER A 255 -8.51 -12.96 -9.05
CA SER A 255 -9.87 -12.79 -9.60
C SER A 255 -10.67 -14.08 -9.44
N GLN A 256 -11.59 -14.08 -8.47
CA GLN A 256 -12.48 -15.22 -8.16
C GLN A 256 -11.77 -16.57 -7.88
N PRO A 257 -10.67 -16.62 -7.09
CA PRO A 257 -10.13 -17.91 -6.68
C PRO A 257 -11.09 -18.61 -5.70
N ASN A 258 -11.14 -19.94 -5.73
CA ASN A 258 -11.80 -20.71 -4.68
C ASN A 258 -10.82 -20.92 -3.52
N LEU A 259 -10.91 -20.10 -2.47
CA LEU A 259 -10.08 -20.22 -1.27
C LEU A 259 -10.77 -20.98 -0.12
N HIS A 260 -11.87 -21.68 -0.38
CA HIS A 260 -12.64 -22.30 0.70
C HIS A 260 -11.77 -23.21 1.58
N ARG A 261 -11.71 -22.90 2.89
CA ARG A 261 -10.90 -23.62 3.90
C ARG A 261 -9.39 -23.65 3.59
N ALA A 262 -8.90 -22.75 2.74
CA ALA A 262 -7.47 -22.57 2.53
C ALA A 262 -6.80 -21.99 3.78
N ASN A 263 -5.52 -22.33 3.95
CA ASN A 263 -4.70 -21.83 5.05
C ASN A 263 -3.73 -20.76 4.55
N LEU A 264 -4.02 -19.48 4.80
CA LEU A 264 -3.16 -18.33 4.50
C LEU A 264 -2.54 -17.73 5.78
N SER A 265 -2.35 -18.51 6.84
CA SER A 265 -1.65 -18.02 8.04
C SER A 265 -0.27 -17.46 7.67
N HIS A 266 0.13 -16.33 8.25
CA HIS A 266 1.41 -15.67 7.97
C HIS A 266 1.65 -15.25 6.51
N ALA A 267 0.66 -15.33 5.63
CA ALA A 267 0.81 -14.94 4.24
C ALA A 267 0.92 -13.41 4.11
N ASN A 268 1.62 -12.94 3.09
CA ASN A 268 1.73 -11.53 2.75
C ASN A 268 0.72 -11.16 1.66
N LEU A 269 -0.35 -10.48 2.05
CA LEU A 269 -1.43 -9.95 1.21
C LEU A 269 -1.49 -8.42 1.25
N ALA A 270 -0.38 -7.76 1.56
CA ALA A 270 -0.36 -6.30 1.67
C ALA A 270 -0.81 -5.64 0.36
N LYS A 271 -1.70 -4.63 0.48
CA LYS A 271 -2.24 -3.82 -0.63
C LYS A 271 -3.02 -4.60 -1.69
N MET A 272 -3.38 -5.86 -1.43
CA MET A 272 -4.17 -6.64 -2.37
C MET A 272 -5.61 -6.14 -2.45
N ASN A 273 -6.20 -6.27 -3.65
CA ASN A 273 -7.64 -6.13 -3.80
C ASN A 273 -8.32 -7.47 -3.46
N LEU A 274 -9.07 -7.49 -2.36
CA LEU A 274 -9.79 -8.66 -1.85
C LEU A 274 -11.31 -8.43 -1.77
N GLU A 275 -11.83 -7.36 -2.38
CA GLU A 275 -13.25 -6.97 -2.28
C GLU A 275 -14.20 -8.07 -2.80
N GLU A 276 -13.85 -8.68 -3.94
CA GLU A 276 -14.61 -9.74 -4.60
C GLU A 276 -14.13 -11.15 -4.23
N VAL A 277 -13.11 -11.26 -3.37
CA VAL A 277 -12.56 -12.56 -2.98
C VAL A 277 -13.40 -13.14 -1.85
N HIS A 278 -13.95 -14.35 -2.06
CA HIS A 278 -14.68 -15.06 -1.04
C HIS A 278 -13.72 -15.65 -0.01
N LEU A 279 -13.58 -14.96 1.13
CA LEU A 279 -12.73 -15.36 2.25
C LEU A 279 -13.48 -16.24 3.28
N ASP A 280 -14.41 -17.07 2.80
CA ASP A 280 -15.26 -17.89 3.66
C ASP A 280 -14.48 -19.02 4.33
N ARG A 281 -14.41 -18.96 5.67
CA ARG A 281 -13.67 -19.92 6.51
C ARG A 281 -12.19 -20.04 6.13
N VAL A 282 -11.61 -18.97 5.59
CA VAL A 282 -10.18 -18.89 5.32
C VAL A 282 -9.43 -18.58 6.62
N ARG A 283 -8.29 -19.25 6.83
CA ARG A 283 -7.38 -18.87 7.92
C ARG A 283 -6.42 -17.80 7.43
N LEU A 284 -6.45 -16.63 8.08
CA LEU A 284 -5.58 -15.48 7.84
C LEU A 284 -4.89 -15.06 9.14
N ASP A 285 -4.76 -15.97 10.11
CA ASP A 285 -4.13 -15.65 11.38
C ASP A 285 -2.68 -15.23 11.16
N HIS A 286 -2.29 -14.09 11.75
CA HIS A 286 -0.98 -13.45 11.57
C HIS A 286 -0.60 -13.07 10.12
N ALA A 287 -1.57 -12.99 9.21
CA ALA A 287 -1.32 -12.52 7.85
C ALA A 287 -1.05 -11.00 7.81
N ASP A 288 -0.23 -10.57 6.85
CA ASP A 288 -0.03 -9.14 6.54
C ASP A 288 -1.09 -8.71 5.52
N LEU A 289 -2.05 -7.90 5.96
CA LEU A 289 -3.15 -7.34 5.16
C LEU A 289 -3.07 -5.81 5.12
N ARG A 290 -1.88 -5.23 5.35
CA ARG A 290 -1.73 -3.77 5.41
C ARG A 290 -2.17 -3.11 4.11
N GLY A 291 -3.08 -2.15 4.21
CA GLY A 291 -3.63 -1.45 3.05
C GLY A 291 -4.45 -2.31 2.09
N ALA A 292 -4.83 -3.54 2.46
CA ALA A 292 -5.67 -4.39 1.61
C ALA A 292 -7.08 -3.79 1.47
N LEU A 293 -7.69 -3.99 0.31
CA LEU A 293 -9.07 -3.58 0.04
C LEU A 293 -10.01 -4.75 0.35
N LEU A 294 -10.76 -4.64 1.43
CA LEU A 294 -11.70 -5.65 1.97
C LEU A 294 -13.12 -5.08 2.09
N ALA A 295 -13.39 -3.93 1.49
CA ALA A 295 -14.67 -3.24 1.55
C ALA A 295 -15.80 -4.11 0.96
N GLY A 296 -17.03 -3.77 1.33
CA GLY A 296 -18.23 -4.46 0.82
C GLY A 296 -19.17 -4.91 1.92
N ARG A 297 -20.35 -5.43 1.55
CA ARG A 297 -21.43 -5.72 2.50
C ARG A 297 -21.53 -7.20 2.90
N ALA A 298 -20.74 -8.06 2.28
CA ALA A 298 -20.75 -9.49 2.55
C ALA A 298 -20.15 -9.78 3.94
N PRO A 299 -20.65 -10.82 4.65
CA PRO A 299 -20.03 -11.26 5.89
C PRO A 299 -18.61 -11.74 5.64
N LEU A 300 -17.69 -11.33 6.50
CA LEU A 300 -16.35 -11.89 6.58
C LEU A 300 -16.34 -12.91 7.72
N THR A 301 -16.03 -14.16 7.39
CA THR A 301 -15.98 -15.28 8.34
C THR A 301 -14.56 -15.79 8.58
N ALA A 302 -13.57 -15.04 8.10
CA ALA A 302 -12.16 -15.39 8.21
C ALA A 302 -11.64 -15.32 9.66
N ASP A 303 -10.66 -16.17 9.94
CA ASP A 303 -9.86 -16.08 11.16
C ASP A 303 -8.72 -15.08 10.94
N LEU A 304 -8.81 -13.90 11.56
CA LEU A 304 -7.86 -12.79 11.44
C LEU A 304 -7.10 -12.55 12.74
N ARG A 305 -6.98 -13.56 13.61
CA ARG A 305 -6.27 -13.43 14.88
C ARG A 305 -4.82 -12.99 14.64
N GLY A 306 -4.39 -11.92 15.32
CA GLY A 306 -3.04 -11.38 15.17
C GLY A 306 -2.69 -10.84 13.78
N ALA A 307 -3.65 -10.74 12.85
CA ALA A 307 -3.40 -10.21 11.52
C ALA A 307 -3.11 -8.70 11.56
N ASP A 308 -2.27 -8.22 10.64
CA ASP A 308 -1.99 -6.80 10.47
C ASP A 308 -2.89 -6.21 9.38
N LEU A 309 -3.93 -5.50 9.79
CA LEU A 309 -4.90 -4.80 8.95
C LEU A 309 -4.63 -3.28 8.94
N SER A 310 -3.41 -2.84 9.24
CA SER A 310 -3.11 -1.40 9.31
C SER A 310 -3.39 -0.71 7.98
N GLY A 311 -4.21 0.34 8.00
CA GLY A 311 -4.65 1.07 6.80
C GLY A 311 -5.52 0.27 5.83
N ALA A 312 -5.97 -0.93 6.18
CA ALA A 312 -6.86 -1.72 5.33
C ALA A 312 -8.25 -1.07 5.22
N ASP A 313 -8.91 -1.22 4.08
CA ASP A 313 -10.28 -0.76 3.89
C ASP A 313 -11.29 -1.87 4.19
N LEU A 314 -12.02 -1.73 5.28
CA LEU A 314 -13.08 -2.62 5.76
C LEU A 314 -14.44 -1.89 5.78
N SER A 315 -14.58 -0.81 4.99
CA SER A 315 -15.77 0.04 5.01
C SER A 315 -17.04 -0.74 4.66
N GLY A 316 -18.05 -0.60 5.53
CA GLY A 316 -19.35 -1.27 5.39
C GLY A 316 -19.33 -2.79 5.61
N ARG A 317 -18.18 -3.38 5.95
CA ARG A 317 -18.01 -4.83 6.07
C ARG A 317 -18.72 -5.38 7.29
N ASP A 318 -19.32 -6.56 7.13
CA ASP A 318 -19.92 -7.29 8.22
C ASP A 318 -18.87 -8.23 8.84
N LEU A 319 -18.34 -7.82 9.99
CA LEU A 319 -17.28 -8.50 10.74
C LEU A 319 -17.84 -9.28 11.94
N ARG A 320 -19.17 -9.41 12.06
CA ARG A 320 -19.83 -10.09 13.19
C ARG A 320 -19.49 -11.58 13.31
N GLN A 321 -18.92 -12.18 12.27
CA GLN A 321 -18.49 -13.58 12.26
C GLN A 321 -16.96 -13.76 12.10
N ALA A 322 -16.21 -12.66 11.97
CA ALA A 322 -14.76 -12.69 11.92
C ALA A 322 -14.17 -12.83 13.34
N THR A 323 -12.97 -13.42 13.42
CA THR A 323 -12.18 -13.45 14.67
C THR A 323 -11.05 -12.43 14.55
N LEU A 324 -11.08 -11.38 15.37
CA LEU A 324 -10.17 -10.23 15.30
C LEU A 324 -9.33 -10.05 16.58
N THR A 325 -9.27 -11.06 17.45
CA THR A 325 -8.48 -11.01 18.68
C THR A 325 -7.01 -10.73 18.36
N ASP A 326 -6.42 -9.77 19.07
CA ASP A 326 -5.05 -9.28 18.87
C ASP A 326 -4.73 -8.74 17.47
N ALA A 327 -5.73 -8.52 16.61
CA ALA A 327 -5.53 -7.93 15.29
C ALA A 327 -5.09 -6.45 15.43
N THR A 328 -4.22 -6.02 14.52
CA THR A 328 -3.80 -4.61 14.43
C THR A 328 -4.60 -3.92 13.34
N LEU A 329 -5.39 -2.92 13.71
CA LEU A 329 -6.30 -2.15 12.86
C LEU A 329 -5.92 -0.66 12.84
N THR A 330 -4.64 -0.35 13.10
CA THR A 330 -4.15 1.03 13.16
C THR A 330 -4.41 1.76 11.83
N GLY A 331 -5.12 2.88 11.87
CA GLY A 331 -5.48 3.64 10.68
C GLY A 331 -6.41 2.92 9.69
N ALA A 332 -6.99 1.77 10.06
CA ALA A 332 -7.92 1.04 9.18
C ALA A 332 -9.21 1.83 8.95
N HIS A 333 -9.81 1.69 7.77
CA HIS A 333 -11.10 2.31 7.44
C HIS A 333 -12.23 1.33 7.77
N LEU A 334 -13.01 1.62 8.81
CA LEU A 334 -14.10 0.79 9.33
C LEU A 334 -15.44 1.54 9.32
N ARG A 335 -15.58 2.58 8.49
CA ARG A 335 -16.81 3.37 8.41
C ARG A 335 -18.00 2.48 8.12
N ARG A 336 -19.06 2.59 8.92
CA ARG A 336 -20.29 1.76 8.79
C ARG A 336 -20.05 0.25 8.87
N ALA A 337 -18.89 -0.22 9.35
CA ALA A 337 -18.64 -1.63 9.56
C ALA A 337 -19.51 -2.17 10.70
N ARG A 338 -19.83 -3.46 10.67
CA ARG A 338 -20.65 -4.13 11.69
C ARG A 338 -19.79 -5.06 12.52
N LEU A 339 -19.58 -4.69 13.78
CA LEU A 339 -18.76 -5.42 14.74
C LEU A 339 -19.55 -5.84 15.99
N SER A 340 -20.85 -5.58 16.08
CA SER A 340 -21.69 -5.87 17.26
C SER A 340 -21.39 -7.22 17.94
N GLN A 341 -21.30 -7.24 19.26
CA GLN A 341 -21.14 -8.44 20.11
C GLN A 341 -19.84 -9.22 19.80
N ARG A 342 -18.76 -8.52 19.42
CA ARG A 342 -17.45 -9.14 19.14
C ARG A 342 -16.48 -9.01 20.31
N PRO A 343 -15.69 -10.07 20.60
CA PRO A 343 -14.54 -9.96 21.46
C PRO A 343 -13.38 -9.30 20.72
N LEU A 344 -13.02 -8.10 21.14
CA LEU A 344 -11.88 -7.30 20.67
C LEU A 344 -10.98 -6.84 21.84
N PRO A 345 -10.70 -7.69 22.86
CA PRO A 345 -9.88 -7.24 23.99
C PRO A 345 -8.48 -6.90 23.49
N GLY A 346 -7.93 -5.77 23.94
CA GLY A 346 -6.58 -5.33 23.57
C GLY A 346 -6.37 -4.96 22.09
N ALA A 347 -7.43 -4.90 21.27
CA ALA A 347 -7.32 -4.56 19.86
C ALA A 347 -6.63 -3.19 19.65
N ARG A 348 -5.79 -3.08 18.61
CA ARG A 348 -5.08 -1.84 18.27
C ARG A 348 -5.84 -1.10 17.17
N LEU A 349 -6.61 -0.10 17.55
CA LEU A 349 -7.47 0.74 16.71
C LEU A 349 -6.99 2.20 16.73
N ASP A 350 -5.72 2.43 17.05
CA ASP A 350 -5.09 3.76 17.00
C ASP A 350 -5.34 4.39 15.61
N ASP A 351 -5.79 5.65 15.55
CA ASP A 351 -6.07 6.38 14.29
C ASP A 351 -7.14 5.75 13.36
N ALA A 352 -7.83 4.68 13.78
CA ALA A 352 -8.82 4.00 12.93
C ALA A 352 -10.07 4.86 12.67
N ASP A 353 -10.65 4.75 11.47
CA ASP A 353 -11.92 5.42 11.12
C ASP A 353 -13.11 4.49 11.35
N LEU A 354 -13.75 4.62 12.51
CA LEU A 354 -14.93 3.86 12.94
C LEU A 354 -16.21 4.71 12.84
N ALA A 355 -16.24 5.78 12.03
CA ALA A 355 -17.41 6.64 11.95
C ALA A 355 -18.65 5.86 11.50
N TRP A 356 -19.75 5.99 12.26
CA TRP A 356 -21.01 5.27 12.05
C TRP A 356 -20.90 3.74 12.11
N ALA A 357 -19.83 3.19 12.66
CA ALA A 357 -19.70 1.75 12.87
C ALA A 357 -20.66 1.25 13.95
N ASP A 358 -21.10 0.00 13.81
CA ASP A 358 -21.93 -0.69 14.79
C ASP A 358 -21.05 -1.56 15.70
N LEU A 359 -20.80 -1.06 16.91
CA LEU A 359 -19.96 -1.65 17.97
C LEU A 359 -20.80 -2.06 19.19
N GLU A 360 -22.12 -2.24 19.03
CA GLU A 360 -23.03 -2.59 20.13
C GLU A 360 -22.57 -3.85 20.89
N GLY A 361 -22.36 -3.74 22.19
CA GLY A 361 -21.95 -4.85 23.05
C GLY A 361 -20.57 -5.44 22.74
N CYS A 362 -19.73 -4.75 21.97
CA CYS A 362 -18.36 -5.20 21.74
C CYS A 362 -17.55 -5.22 23.04
N ALA A 363 -16.71 -6.24 23.22
CA ALA A 363 -15.74 -6.27 24.31
C ALA A 363 -14.42 -5.65 23.84
N LEU A 364 -14.20 -4.38 24.17
CA LEU A 364 -13.05 -3.54 23.86
C LEU A 364 -12.19 -3.25 25.11
N THR A 365 -12.23 -4.14 26.10
CA THR A 365 -11.46 -4.01 27.34
C THR A 365 -9.97 -3.82 27.02
N SER A 366 -9.37 -2.77 27.58
CA SER A 366 -7.96 -2.38 27.36
C SER A 366 -7.57 -2.15 25.89
N ALA A 367 -8.54 -1.95 24.98
CA ALA A 367 -8.25 -1.64 23.58
C ALA A 367 -7.55 -0.28 23.43
N ARG A 368 -6.74 -0.13 22.38
CA ARG A 368 -6.10 1.14 22.03
C ARG A 368 -6.90 1.84 20.93
N LEU A 369 -7.42 3.02 21.23
CA LEU A 369 -8.27 3.85 20.36
C LEU A 369 -7.75 5.30 20.32
N LEU A 370 -6.44 5.51 20.52
CA LEU A 370 -5.81 6.82 20.49
C LEU A 370 -6.12 7.50 19.14
N ARG A 371 -6.70 8.70 19.18
CA ARG A 371 -7.11 9.48 17.98
C ARG A 371 -8.10 8.78 17.03
N ALA A 372 -8.75 7.70 17.46
CA ALA A 372 -9.75 7.00 16.65
C ALA A 372 -10.96 7.91 16.33
N GLN A 373 -11.52 7.75 15.14
CA GLN A 373 -12.72 8.47 14.70
C GLN A 373 -13.96 7.62 15.00
N LEU A 374 -14.75 8.00 16.00
CA LEU A 374 -15.95 7.28 16.44
C LEU A 374 -17.23 8.11 16.24
N ILE A 375 -17.20 9.07 15.30
CA ILE A 375 -18.29 10.00 15.04
C ILE A 375 -19.57 9.23 14.71
N GLY A 376 -20.62 9.40 15.51
CA GLY A 376 -21.90 8.73 15.34
C GLY A 376 -21.87 7.21 15.46
N ALA A 377 -20.80 6.63 16.01
CA ALA A 377 -20.71 5.17 16.19
C ALA A 377 -21.71 4.68 17.26
N ASN A 378 -22.25 3.48 17.05
CA ASN A 378 -23.08 2.80 18.05
C ASN A 378 -22.20 1.98 18.99
N LEU A 379 -22.00 2.45 20.21
CA LEU A 379 -21.22 1.80 21.27
C LEU A 379 -22.13 1.34 22.43
N GLN A 380 -23.44 1.18 22.20
CA GLN A 380 -24.37 0.80 23.25
C GLN A 380 -23.94 -0.50 23.93
N GLY A 381 -23.82 -0.49 25.26
CA GLY A 381 -23.42 -1.66 26.04
C GLY A 381 -21.99 -2.18 25.79
N ALA A 382 -21.16 -1.47 25.03
CA ALA A 382 -19.78 -1.88 24.78
C ALA A 382 -18.96 -1.87 26.09
N ASP A 383 -18.07 -2.86 26.24
CA ASP A 383 -17.13 -2.93 27.36
C ASP A 383 -15.82 -2.24 26.96
N LEU A 384 -15.62 -1.01 27.41
CA LEU A 384 -14.45 -0.17 27.17
C LEU A 384 -13.58 -0.03 28.43
N GLN A 385 -13.70 -0.95 29.39
CA GLN A 385 -13.00 -0.84 30.66
C GLN A 385 -11.49 -0.78 30.43
N GLY A 386 -10.84 0.27 30.96
CA GLY A 386 -9.40 0.49 30.80
C GLY A 386 -8.92 0.83 29.38
N ALA A 387 -9.82 1.08 28.43
CA ALA A 387 -9.45 1.41 27.05
C ALA A 387 -8.74 2.79 26.95
N ASP A 388 -7.81 2.92 26.02
CA ASP A 388 -7.10 4.18 25.71
C ASP A 388 -7.83 4.92 24.59
N LEU A 389 -8.68 5.89 24.94
CA LEU A 389 -9.49 6.73 24.05
C LEU A 389 -8.94 8.16 23.94
N ARG A 390 -7.66 8.37 24.27
CA ARG A 390 -7.06 9.71 24.27
C ARG A 390 -7.22 10.36 22.91
N ARG A 391 -7.66 11.62 22.88
CA ARG A 391 -7.89 12.39 21.64
C ARG A 391 -8.84 11.72 20.64
N ALA A 392 -9.63 10.73 21.03
CA ALA A 392 -10.62 10.10 20.17
C ALA A 392 -11.78 11.08 19.88
N ARG A 393 -12.38 10.97 18.70
CA ARG A 393 -13.52 11.81 18.28
C ARG A 393 -14.82 11.03 18.40
N LEU A 394 -15.53 11.21 19.50
CA LEU A 394 -16.78 10.54 19.87
C LEU A 394 -18.01 11.42 19.59
N ILE A 395 -17.91 12.37 18.65
CA ILE A 395 -18.97 13.34 18.37
C ILE A 395 -20.26 12.61 17.99
N GLY A 396 -21.34 12.82 18.75
CA GLY A 396 -22.64 12.17 18.50
C GLY A 396 -22.67 10.64 18.66
N ALA A 397 -21.63 10.03 19.24
CA ALA A 397 -21.59 8.59 19.46
C ALA A 397 -22.60 8.16 20.54
N ASP A 398 -23.17 6.97 20.39
CA ASP A 398 -24.11 6.40 21.36
C ASP A 398 -23.39 5.43 22.29
N LEU A 399 -23.05 5.88 23.50
CA LEU A 399 -22.39 5.09 24.54
C LEU A 399 -23.37 4.66 25.65
N GLN A 400 -24.68 4.61 25.39
CA GLN A 400 -25.63 4.23 26.42
C GLN A 400 -25.29 2.85 26.98
N ARG A 401 -25.26 2.72 28.31
CA ARG A 401 -24.90 1.48 29.03
C ARG A 401 -23.47 0.97 28.77
N ALA A 402 -22.60 1.72 28.10
CA ALA A 402 -21.21 1.33 27.91
C ALA A 402 -20.46 1.30 29.26
N ARG A 403 -19.42 0.47 29.36
CA ARG A 403 -18.55 0.41 30.54
C ARG A 403 -17.23 1.13 30.26
N LEU A 404 -17.09 2.34 30.77
CA LEU A 404 -15.90 3.20 30.63
C LEU A 404 -15.05 3.25 31.91
N ASP A 405 -15.28 2.35 32.86
CA ASP A 405 -14.54 2.36 34.11
C ASP A 405 -13.02 2.28 33.84
N ARG A 406 -12.25 3.20 34.43
CA ARG A 406 -10.79 3.37 34.22
C ARG A 406 -10.34 3.66 32.78
N ALA A 407 -11.26 3.97 31.87
CA ALA A 407 -10.89 4.37 30.51
C ALA A 407 -10.15 5.72 30.51
N ASP A 408 -9.21 5.90 29.58
CA ASP A 408 -8.45 7.13 29.40
C ASP A 408 -9.03 7.94 28.23
N LEU A 409 -9.85 8.94 28.53
CA LEU A 409 -10.48 9.84 27.56
C LEU A 409 -9.79 11.21 27.49
N ARG A 410 -8.54 11.34 27.94
CA ARG A 410 -7.87 12.65 27.96
C ARG A 410 -7.80 13.28 26.57
N GLY A 411 -8.26 14.53 26.45
CA GLY A 411 -8.33 15.25 25.18
C GLY A 411 -9.39 14.72 24.19
N ALA A 412 -10.25 13.77 24.58
CA ALA A 412 -11.28 13.24 23.70
C ALA A 412 -12.38 14.26 23.42
N ASN A 413 -13.00 14.19 22.23
CA ASN A 413 -14.13 15.03 21.86
C ASN A 413 -15.44 14.26 22.02
N LEU A 414 -16.20 14.59 23.07
CA LEU A 414 -17.47 13.97 23.47
C LEU A 414 -18.70 14.82 23.11
N ARG A 415 -18.55 15.86 22.29
CA ARG A 415 -19.65 16.76 21.89
C ARG A 415 -20.83 15.97 21.31
N GLY A 416 -22.02 16.13 21.90
CA GLY A 416 -23.23 15.40 21.52
C GLY A 416 -23.23 13.88 21.76
N ALA A 417 -22.22 13.32 22.41
CA ALA A 417 -22.22 11.90 22.77
C ALA A 417 -23.30 11.57 23.81
N ASP A 418 -23.88 10.38 23.74
CA ASP A 418 -24.87 9.90 24.70
C ASP A 418 -24.29 8.82 25.63
N LEU A 419 -23.93 9.21 26.86
CA LEU A 419 -23.38 8.34 27.89
C LEU A 419 -24.42 7.95 28.95
N ARG A 420 -25.73 8.10 28.69
CA ARG A 420 -26.75 7.76 29.70
C ARG A 420 -26.63 6.31 30.13
N ARG A 421 -26.66 6.07 31.44
CA ARG A 421 -26.52 4.75 32.06
C ARG A 421 -25.16 4.07 31.82
N ALA A 422 -24.17 4.76 31.27
CA ALA A 422 -22.81 4.24 31.21
C ALA A 422 -22.18 4.23 32.62
N SER A 423 -21.27 3.28 32.87
CA SER A 423 -20.37 3.36 34.03
C SER A 423 -19.10 4.10 33.62
N ALA A 424 -18.62 5.04 34.43
CA ALA A 424 -17.42 5.85 34.14
C ALA A 424 -16.58 6.07 35.41
N SER A 425 -16.59 5.09 36.33
CA SER A 425 -15.86 5.17 37.58
C SER A 425 -14.37 5.22 37.29
N GLU A 426 -13.65 6.18 37.87
CA GLU A 426 -12.21 6.37 37.66
C GLU A 426 -11.82 6.65 36.18
N ALA A 427 -12.77 7.01 35.31
CA ALA A 427 -12.46 7.44 33.94
C ALA A 427 -11.68 8.76 33.97
N ARG A 428 -10.67 8.89 33.11
CA ARG A 428 -9.80 10.07 33.04
C ARG A 428 -10.26 10.97 31.91
N LEU A 429 -10.77 12.15 32.24
CA LEU A 429 -11.37 13.09 31.28
C LEU A 429 -10.62 14.42 31.17
N THR A 430 -9.44 14.53 31.78
CA THR A 430 -8.62 15.75 31.70
C THR A 430 -8.46 16.22 30.26
N ASP A 431 -8.80 17.47 30.00
CA ASP A 431 -8.77 18.15 28.70
C ASP A 431 -9.73 17.57 27.64
N ALA A 432 -10.60 16.61 28.01
CA ALA A 432 -11.69 16.19 27.14
C ALA A 432 -12.68 17.35 26.96
N ILE A 433 -13.35 17.40 25.81
CA ILE A 433 -14.32 18.45 25.50
C ILE A 433 -15.72 17.88 25.32
N TYR A 434 -16.73 18.60 25.79
CA TYR A 434 -18.15 18.23 25.63
C TYR A 434 -19.00 19.47 25.35
N ASP A 435 -20.28 19.32 25.03
CA ASP A 435 -21.19 20.47 24.87
C ASP A 435 -22.56 20.20 25.50
N GLY A 436 -23.47 21.18 25.42
CA GLY A 436 -24.80 21.08 26.01
C GLY A 436 -25.68 19.97 25.42
N SER A 437 -25.26 19.33 24.32
CA SER A 437 -25.94 18.16 23.75
C SER A 437 -25.38 16.83 24.25
N THR A 438 -24.20 16.83 24.88
CA THR A 438 -23.62 15.64 25.52
C THR A 438 -24.48 15.23 26.71
N ARG A 439 -24.81 13.93 26.80
CA ARG A 439 -25.65 13.37 27.87
C ARG A 439 -24.82 12.49 28.80
N TRP A 440 -24.66 12.89 30.05
CA TRP A 440 -23.88 12.15 31.04
C TRP A 440 -24.72 11.13 31.84
N PRO A 441 -24.08 10.15 32.51
CA PRO A 441 -24.75 9.32 33.51
C PRO A 441 -25.31 10.16 34.66
N ASP A 442 -26.39 9.67 35.31
CA ASP A 442 -26.99 10.37 36.43
C ASP A 442 -25.98 10.54 37.58
N GLY A 443 -25.83 11.77 38.09
CA GLY A 443 -24.91 12.10 39.18
C GLY A 443 -23.43 12.20 38.78
N PHE A 444 -23.10 12.11 37.50
CA PHE A 444 -21.74 12.31 37.00
C PHE A 444 -21.46 13.80 36.75
N ASP A 445 -20.37 14.31 37.33
CA ASP A 445 -19.90 15.68 37.13
C ASP A 445 -18.69 15.69 36.18
N PRO A 446 -18.85 16.11 34.91
CA PRO A 446 -17.77 16.13 33.93
C PRO A 446 -16.70 17.19 34.22
N ASP A 447 -17.06 18.31 34.84
CA ASP A 447 -16.13 19.40 35.14
C ASP A 447 -15.21 18.97 36.30
N ALA A 448 -15.76 18.32 37.32
CA ALA A 448 -14.97 17.70 38.39
C ALA A 448 -14.04 16.59 37.88
N ALA A 449 -14.37 15.95 36.75
CA ALA A 449 -13.53 14.96 36.08
C ALA A 449 -12.43 15.59 35.18
N GLY A 450 -12.41 16.93 35.05
CA GLY A 450 -11.44 17.69 34.28
C GLY A 450 -11.77 17.86 32.80
N ALA A 451 -13.02 17.61 32.39
CA ALA A 451 -13.49 17.92 31.05
C ALA A 451 -13.88 19.41 30.93
N HIS A 452 -13.78 19.96 29.73
CA HIS A 452 -14.12 21.34 29.41
C HIS A 452 -15.43 21.41 28.63
N ALA A 453 -16.40 22.18 29.14
CA ALA A 453 -17.61 22.47 28.40
C ALA A 453 -17.32 23.43 27.23
N ILE A 454 -17.80 23.13 26.04
CA ILE A 454 -17.69 23.97 24.84
C ILE A 454 -19.09 24.50 24.56
N THR A 455 -19.43 25.59 25.23
CA THR A 455 -20.74 26.24 25.14
C THR A 455 -20.61 27.76 25.16
N PRO A 456 -21.61 28.51 24.67
CA PRO A 456 -21.57 29.97 24.72
C PRO A 456 -21.41 30.50 26.15
N GLY A 457 -20.55 31.50 26.34
CA GLY A 457 -20.30 32.15 27.64
C GLY A 457 -19.52 31.30 28.65
N VAL A 458 -18.95 30.17 28.23
CA VAL A 458 -18.20 29.30 29.16
C VAL A 458 -16.97 30.00 29.73
N ALA A 459 -16.68 29.75 31.00
CA ALA A 459 -15.47 30.21 31.67
C ALA A 459 -14.36 29.14 31.57
N LEU A 460 -13.38 29.38 30.70
CA LEU A 460 -12.22 28.53 30.43
C LEU A 460 -10.90 29.31 30.53
N SER A 461 -10.87 30.36 31.35
CA SER A 461 -9.66 31.14 31.61
C SER A 461 -8.52 30.23 32.07
N HIS A 462 -7.35 30.35 31.45
CA HIS A 462 -6.17 29.51 31.71
C HIS A 462 -6.36 28.00 31.48
N GLY A 463 -7.44 27.60 30.80
CA GLY A 463 -7.69 26.21 30.43
C GLY A 463 -6.72 25.71 29.34
N SER A 464 -6.41 24.41 29.38
CA SER A 464 -5.64 23.74 28.33
C SER A 464 -6.57 23.15 27.28
N LEU A 465 -6.50 23.69 26.06
CA LEU A 465 -7.22 23.26 24.86
C LEU A 465 -6.24 22.95 23.72
N GLN A 466 -4.99 22.61 24.06
CA GLN A 466 -3.92 22.36 23.10
C GLN A 466 -4.31 21.24 22.11
N GLY A 467 -4.32 21.58 20.83
CA GLY A 467 -4.70 20.66 19.76
C GLY A 467 -6.15 20.16 19.81
N ALA A 468 -7.02 20.78 20.61
CA ALA A 468 -8.41 20.37 20.73
C ALA A 468 -9.16 20.56 19.40
N ASP A 469 -10.07 19.62 19.09
CA ASP A 469 -10.97 19.73 17.94
C ASP A 469 -12.19 20.59 18.27
N LEU A 470 -12.06 21.90 18.06
CA LEU A 470 -13.08 22.92 18.27
C LEU A 470 -13.74 23.35 16.96
N HIS A 471 -13.74 22.48 15.94
CA HIS A 471 -14.39 22.76 14.67
C HIS A 471 -15.87 23.09 14.88
N ALA A 472 -16.33 24.22 14.31
CA ALA A 472 -17.69 24.72 14.48
C ALA A 472 -18.15 24.75 15.96
N ALA A 473 -17.23 25.03 16.89
CA ALA A 473 -17.55 25.22 18.30
C ALA A 473 -18.37 26.50 18.49
N ALA A 474 -19.35 26.43 19.40
CA ALA A 474 -20.12 27.59 19.84
C ALA A 474 -19.47 28.12 21.13
N LEU A 475 -18.66 29.18 20.98
CA LEU A 475 -17.86 29.82 22.04
C LEU A 475 -18.15 31.33 22.11
N GLN A 476 -19.34 31.75 21.71
CA GLN A 476 -19.73 33.16 21.73
C GLN A 476 -19.65 33.69 23.16
N GLY A 477 -18.95 34.81 23.36
CA GLY A 477 -18.76 35.40 24.67
C GLY A 477 -17.99 34.54 25.68
N ALA A 478 -17.31 33.47 25.24
CA ALA A 478 -16.52 32.63 26.14
C ALA A 478 -15.36 33.41 26.77
N ASP A 479 -15.05 33.11 28.02
CA ASP A 479 -13.83 33.59 28.67
C ASP A 479 -12.71 32.57 28.47
N LEU A 480 -11.80 32.89 27.56
CA LEU A 480 -10.61 32.14 27.19
C LEU A 480 -9.34 32.91 27.56
N GLN A 481 -9.42 33.83 28.54
CA GLN A 481 -8.27 34.63 28.95
C GLN A 481 -7.11 33.72 29.38
N GLY A 482 -5.95 33.88 28.74
CA GLY A 482 -4.75 33.11 29.03
C GLY A 482 -4.87 31.61 28.76
N ALA A 483 -5.90 31.17 28.03
CA ALA A 483 -6.07 29.77 27.65
C ALA A 483 -4.96 29.32 26.68
N ASP A 484 -4.57 28.04 26.77
CA ASP A 484 -3.64 27.42 25.84
C ASP A 484 -4.40 26.74 24.70
N LEU A 485 -4.48 27.41 23.56
CA LEU A 485 -5.13 26.98 22.32
C LEU A 485 -4.08 26.64 21.23
N GLN A 486 -2.82 26.38 21.60
CA GLN A 486 -1.78 26.06 20.64
C GLN A 486 -2.20 24.88 19.75
N GLY A 487 -2.13 25.09 18.43
CA GLY A 487 -2.51 24.10 17.42
C GLY A 487 -3.99 23.66 17.46
N ALA A 488 -4.86 24.34 18.21
CA ALA A 488 -6.28 24.00 18.28
C ALA A 488 -6.96 24.16 16.90
N LEU A 489 -7.93 23.30 16.62
CA LEU A 489 -8.69 23.31 15.38
C LEU A 489 -9.99 24.09 15.57
N LEU A 490 -9.98 25.38 15.23
CA LEU A 490 -11.10 26.33 15.43
C LEU A 490 -11.79 26.72 14.11
N ARG A 491 -11.63 25.93 13.05
CA ARG A 491 -12.23 26.24 11.74
C ARG A 491 -13.74 26.38 11.89
N HIS A 492 -14.30 27.46 11.35
CA HIS A 492 -15.73 27.79 11.46
C HIS A 492 -16.26 27.94 12.90
N ALA A 493 -15.41 28.01 13.92
CA ALA A 493 -15.86 28.25 15.29
C ALA A 493 -16.43 29.67 15.42
N ASP A 494 -17.41 29.82 16.31
CA ASP A 494 -17.98 31.11 16.64
C ASP A 494 -17.49 31.57 18.01
N LEU A 495 -16.55 32.52 17.98
CA LEU A 495 -15.89 33.16 19.11
C LEU A 495 -16.33 34.64 19.23
N SER A 496 -17.48 35.02 18.64
CA SER A 496 -17.90 36.42 18.66
C SER A 496 -18.02 36.94 20.09
N GLY A 497 -17.41 38.08 20.38
CA GLY A 497 -17.38 38.68 21.73
C GLY A 497 -16.61 37.90 22.78
N ALA A 498 -15.87 36.85 22.41
CA ALA A 498 -15.07 36.07 23.36
C ALA A 498 -13.85 36.87 23.87
N SER A 499 -13.44 36.61 25.11
CA SER A 499 -12.20 37.13 25.68
C SER A 499 -11.08 36.13 25.43
N LEU A 500 -10.14 36.46 24.55
CA LEU A 500 -8.92 35.72 24.20
C LEU A 500 -7.67 36.46 24.69
N ARG A 501 -7.81 37.38 25.64
CA ARG A 501 -6.68 38.17 26.16
C ARG A 501 -5.58 37.24 26.65
N LEU A 502 -4.33 37.50 26.26
CA LEU A 502 -3.16 36.68 26.65
C LEU A 502 -3.25 35.21 26.23
N ALA A 503 -4.21 34.80 25.40
CA ALA A 503 -4.34 33.41 24.98
C ALA A 503 -3.17 33.00 24.07
N ASN A 504 -2.73 31.76 24.21
CA ASN A 504 -1.76 31.14 23.32
C ASN A 504 -2.48 30.49 22.15
N LEU A 505 -2.32 31.03 20.95
CA LEU A 505 -2.96 30.61 19.70
C LEU A 505 -1.91 30.30 18.62
N VAL A 506 -0.67 30.03 19.03
CA VAL A 506 0.43 29.64 18.15
C VAL A 506 -0.03 28.47 17.26
N GLU A 507 0.11 28.62 15.94
CA GLU A 507 -0.30 27.63 14.92
C GLU A 507 -1.78 27.19 14.98
N ALA A 508 -2.64 27.90 15.71
CA ALA A 508 -4.06 27.58 15.78
C ALA A 508 -4.73 27.79 14.42
N ASN A 509 -5.70 26.93 14.10
CA ASN A 509 -6.43 26.99 12.84
C ASN A 509 -7.80 27.64 13.02
N LEU A 510 -7.87 28.94 12.76
CA LEU A 510 -9.06 29.81 12.84
C LEU A 510 -9.64 30.11 11.45
N ASP A 511 -9.35 29.32 10.43
CA ASP A 511 -9.88 29.52 9.06
C ASP A 511 -11.42 29.61 9.11
N ARG A 512 -11.95 30.73 8.59
CA ARG A 512 -13.40 31.06 8.60
C ARG A 512 -14.05 31.13 9.98
N ALA A 513 -13.27 31.28 11.05
CA ALA A 513 -13.83 31.50 12.39
C ALA A 513 -14.44 32.90 12.49
N ASN A 514 -15.46 33.03 13.33
CA ASN A 514 -16.07 34.31 13.68
C ASN A 514 -15.48 34.82 14.99
N LEU A 515 -14.66 35.85 14.94
CA LEU A 515 -14.07 36.59 16.07
C LEU A 515 -14.60 38.04 16.11
N ALA A 516 -15.76 38.32 15.54
CA ALA A 516 -16.33 39.66 15.59
C ALA A 516 -16.44 40.14 17.05
N GLU A 517 -15.96 41.35 17.31
CA GLU A 517 -15.98 41.98 18.66
C GLU A 517 -15.21 41.19 19.74
N ALA A 518 -14.41 40.18 19.36
CA ALA A 518 -13.59 39.43 20.30
C ALA A 518 -12.40 40.26 20.82
N ASP A 519 -11.93 39.93 22.01
CA ASP A 519 -10.80 40.60 22.64
C ASP A 519 -9.56 39.71 22.61
N LEU A 520 -8.67 39.95 21.65
CA LEU A 520 -7.38 39.31 21.46
C LEU A 520 -6.21 40.14 22.01
N SER A 521 -6.45 41.08 22.94
CA SER A 521 -5.38 41.95 23.45
C SER A 521 -4.25 41.11 24.05
N HIS A 522 -3.01 41.36 23.61
CA HIS A 522 -1.81 40.62 24.02
C HIS A 522 -1.82 39.11 23.73
N ALA A 523 -2.74 38.62 22.88
CA ALA A 523 -2.75 37.22 22.49
C ALA A 523 -1.53 36.87 21.61
N ASP A 524 -1.10 35.61 21.67
CA ASP A 524 0.03 35.09 20.90
C ASP A 524 -0.48 34.23 19.74
N LEU A 525 -0.49 34.78 18.51
CA LEU A 525 -0.97 34.15 17.28
C LEU A 525 0.12 34.01 16.17
N PRO A 526 1.41 33.79 16.47
CA PRO A 526 2.39 33.64 15.41
C PRO A 526 2.02 32.42 14.57
N THR A 527 2.16 32.57 13.25
CA THR A 527 1.84 31.56 12.23
C THR A 527 0.42 30.97 12.29
N ALA A 528 -0.51 31.58 13.03
CA ALA A 528 -1.90 31.15 13.08
C ALA A 528 -2.59 31.29 11.71
N HIS A 529 -3.54 30.40 11.44
CA HIS A 529 -4.31 30.43 10.19
C HIS A 529 -5.65 31.13 10.41
N LEU A 530 -5.79 32.36 9.93
CA LEU A 530 -7.00 33.19 10.02
C LEU A 530 -7.57 33.54 8.64
N ALA A 531 -7.28 32.73 7.62
CA ALA A 531 -7.83 32.94 6.28
C ALA A 531 -9.37 33.03 6.34
N HIS A 532 -9.95 34.03 5.67
CA HIS A 532 -11.39 34.28 5.66
C HIS A 532 -12.07 34.44 7.04
N ALA A 533 -11.31 34.63 8.12
CA ALA A 533 -11.88 34.84 9.44
C ALA A 533 -12.56 36.22 9.52
N THR A 534 -13.58 36.32 10.38
CA THR A 534 -14.24 37.60 10.68
C THR A 534 -13.69 38.16 11.98
N LEU A 535 -12.90 39.21 11.92
CA LEU A 535 -12.35 39.96 13.06
C LEU A 535 -12.93 41.40 13.14
N ARG A 536 -14.10 41.62 12.54
CA ARG A 536 -14.74 42.94 12.53
C ARG A 536 -14.90 43.49 13.94
N ALA A 537 -14.42 44.71 14.17
CA ALA A 537 -14.44 45.39 15.46
C ALA A 537 -13.78 44.60 16.62
N ALA A 538 -12.90 43.64 16.32
CA ALA A 538 -12.13 42.92 17.34
C ALA A 538 -11.04 43.83 17.93
N CYS A 539 -10.67 43.57 19.20
CA CYS A 539 -9.59 44.25 19.90
C CYS A 539 -8.35 43.36 19.93
N ALA A 540 -7.37 43.60 19.07
CA ALA A 540 -6.12 42.83 18.94
C ALA A 540 -4.89 43.70 19.28
N ARG A 541 -5.04 44.59 20.26
CA ARG A 541 -3.99 45.51 20.72
C ARG A 541 -2.79 44.74 21.24
N GLN A 542 -1.59 45.09 20.76
CA GLN A 542 -0.34 44.43 21.14
C GLN A 542 -0.36 42.89 20.95
N ALA A 543 -1.24 42.37 20.09
CA ALA A 543 -1.25 40.95 19.74
C ALA A 543 -0.04 40.61 18.87
N ASN A 544 0.50 39.41 19.03
CA ASN A 544 1.52 38.88 18.15
C ASN A 544 0.87 38.09 17.01
N LEU A 545 0.88 38.64 15.81
CA LEU A 545 0.37 38.03 14.56
C LEU A 545 1.53 37.76 13.57
N HIS A 546 2.75 37.61 14.08
CA HIS A 546 3.94 37.42 13.25
C HIS A 546 3.77 36.22 12.32
N GLY A 547 3.87 36.43 11.01
CA GLY A 547 3.73 35.38 10.01
C GLY A 547 2.33 34.73 9.93
N ALA A 548 1.31 35.30 10.57
CA ALA A 548 -0.05 34.78 10.51
C ALA A 548 -0.64 34.91 9.08
N SER A 549 -1.48 33.95 8.70
CA SER A 549 -2.24 34.03 7.44
C SER A 549 -3.59 34.68 7.67
N LEU A 550 -3.78 35.88 7.16
CA LEU A 550 -5.00 36.70 7.26
C LEU A 550 -5.61 36.95 5.87
N THR A 551 -5.33 36.07 4.91
CA THR A 551 -5.81 36.20 3.54
C THR A 551 -7.34 36.32 3.51
N HIS A 552 -7.84 37.36 2.86
CA HIS A 552 -9.28 37.64 2.77
C HIS A 552 -10.04 37.73 4.11
N ALA A 553 -9.35 37.98 5.23
CA ALA A 553 -9.99 38.21 6.52
C ALA A 553 -10.73 39.56 6.55
N ASP A 554 -11.84 39.63 7.28
CA ASP A 554 -12.55 40.88 7.59
C ASP A 554 -12.03 41.45 8.91
N LEU A 555 -11.13 42.43 8.82
CA LEU A 555 -10.57 43.18 9.95
C LEU A 555 -11.18 44.60 10.04
N SER A 556 -12.35 44.81 9.42
CA SER A 556 -12.95 46.15 9.37
C SER A 556 -13.21 46.67 10.78
N ARG A 557 -12.77 47.91 11.05
CA ARG A 557 -12.86 48.57 12.36
C ARG A 557 -12.17 47.85 13.52
N ALA A 558 -11.31 46.87 13.25
CA ALA A 558 -10.53 46.21 14.30
C ALA A 558 -9.49 47.18 14.90
N ASP A 559 -9.20 47.03 16.18
CA ASP A 559 -8.10 47.72 16.86
C ASP A 559 -6.87 46.80 16.91
N LEU A 560 -5.92 47.05 16.02
CA LEU A 560 -4.62 46.39 15.91
C LEU A 560 -3.48 47.33 16.38
N SER A 561 -3.78 48.32 17.22
CA SER A 561 -2.76 49.26 17.70
C SER A 561 -1.62 48.51 18.39
N GLU A 562 -0.39 48.85 17.99
CA GLU A 562 0.86 48.23 18.47
C GLU A 562 0.98 46.71 18.26
N ALA A 563 0.15 46.10 17.41
CA ALA A 563 0.25 44.67 17.08
C ALA A 563 1.48 44.37 16.19
N ASP A 564 2.01 43.15 16.31
CA ASP A 564 3.07 42.65 15.40
C ASP A 564 2.46 41.80 14.29
N LEU A 565 2.34 42.36 13.09
CA LEU A 565 1.93 41.72 11.85
C LEU A 565 3.14 41.51 10.91
N SER A 566 4.36 41.51 11.42
CA SER A 566 5.55 41.33 10.58
C SER A 566 5.48 39.99 9.86
N SER A 567 5.80 39.98 8.56
CA SER A 567 5.72 38.83 7.67
C SER A 567 4.32 38.20 7.52
N ALA A 568 3.26 38.83 8.03
CA ALA A 568 1.90 38.32 7.90
C ALA A 568 1.39 38.42 6.46
N ASP A 569 0.51 37.48 6.07
CA ASP A 569 -0.14 37.48 4.77
C ASP A 569 -1.55 38.06 4.87
N LEU A 570 -1.69 39.34 4.51
CA LEU A 570 -2.92 40.12 4.51
C LEU A 570 -3.53 40.24 3.10
N GLN A 571 -3.18 39.35 2.16
CA GLN A 571 -3.60 39.48 0.78
C GLN A 571 -5.14 39.54 0.69
N GLY A 572 -5.65 40.63 0.11
CA GLY A 572 -7.08 40.85 -0.08
C GLY A 572 -7.91 40.98 1.21
N ALA A 573 -7.28 41.18 2.36
CA ALA A 573 -7.97 41.43 3.63
C ALA A 573 -8.70 42.78 3.63
N ASP A 574 -9.79 42.88 4.39
CA ASP A 574 -10.53 44.14 4.59
C ASP A 574 -10.11 44.79 5.90
N LEU A 575 -9.39 45.91 5.82
CA LEU A 575 -8.91 46.74 6.94
C LEU A 575 -9.62 48.10 6.95
N THR A 576 -10.82 48.21 6.36
CA THR A 576 -11.58 49.46 6.33
C THR A 576 -11.78 50.02 7.73
N GLU A 577 -11.40 51.29 7.94
CA GLU A 577 -11.50 51.99 9.23
C GLU A 577 -10.78 51.29 10.41
N ALA A 578 -9.88 50.34 10.16
CA ALA A 578 -9.11 49.68 11.22
C ALA A 578 -8.06 50.61 11.84
N ASP A 579 -7.79 50.43 13.14
CA ASP A 579 -6.70 51.12 13.83
C ASP A 579 -5.44 50.25 13.85
N LEU A 580 -4.37 50.70 13.21
CA LEU A 580 -3.05 50.08 13.16
C LEU A 580 -1.97 51.06 13.65
N GLN A 581 -2.31 52.01 14.52
CA GLN A 581 -1.34 52.97 15.04
C GLN A 581 -0.16 52.23 15.66
N ARG A 582 1.05 52.61 15.25
CA ARG A 582 2.33 52.03 15.73
C ARG A 582 2.46 50.51 15.55
N ALA A 583 1.62 49.88 14.71
CA ALA A 583 1.73 48.46 14.41
C ALA A 583 3.00 48.14 13.59
N LEU A 584 3.49 46.91 13.70
CA LEU A 584 4.61 46.40 12.91
C LEU A 584 4.07 45.56 11.73
N LEU A 585 4.28 46.00 10.50
CA LEU A 585 3.91 45.30 9.26
C LEU A 585 5.15 45.06 8.37
N ASN A 586 6.32 44.88 8.98
CA ASN A 586 7.56 44.70 8.23
C ASN A 586 7.48 43.43 7.39
N GLN A 587 7.77 43.52 6.09
CA GLN A 587 7.70 42.40 5.12
C GLN A 587 6.30 41.76 5.00
N ALA A 588 5.25 42.41 5.51
CA ALA A 588 3.90 41.89 5.38
C ALA A 588 3.40 41.98 3.93
N ASN A 589 2.56 41.02 3.52
CA ASN A 589 1.89 41.04 2.23
C ASN A 589 0.48 41.60 2.35
N ALA A 590 0.31 42.92 2.19
CA ALA A 590 -0.98 43.60 2.13
C ALA A 590 -1.46 43.86 0.70
N SER A 591 -1.03 43.04 -0.26
CA SER A 591 -1.43 43.18 -1.66
C SER A 591 -2.95 43.01 -1.81
N ARG A 592 -3.59 43.92 -2.55
CA ARG A 592 -5.05 43.99 -2.77
C ARG A 592 -5.87 44.20 -1.49
N ALA A 593 -5.24 44.48 -0.34
CA ALA A 593 -5.96 44.76 0.88
C ALA A 593 -6.76 46.07 0.78
N ASN A 594 -7.88 46.15 1.47
CA ASN A 594 -8.70 47.35 1.56
C ASN A 594 -8.34 48.14 2.83
N LEU A 595 -7.59 49.23 2.67
CA LEU A 595 -7.10 50.10 3.75
C LEU A 595 -7.89 51.42 3.83
N GLN A 596 -9.11 51.48 3.28
CA GLN A 596 -9.87 52.72 3.21
C GLN A 596 -10.12 53.30 4.61
N GLY A 597 -9.65 54.51 4.86
CA GLY A 597 -9.80 55.20 6.15
C GLY A 597 -9.03 54.58 7.33
N ALA A 598 -8.18 53.58 7.10
CA ALA A 598 -7.40 52.93 8.15
C ALA A 598 -6.42 53.91 8.81
N GLN A 599 -6.17 53.75 10.11
CA GLN A 599 -5.26 54.58 10.90
C GLN A 599 -3.91 53.86 11.07
N LEU A 600 -2.91 54.20 10.29
CA LEU A 600 -1.56 53.63 10.32
C LEU A 600 -0.51 54.63 10.84
N ALA A 601 -0.91 55.61 11.65
CA ALA A 601 0.02 56.64 12.10
C ALA A 601 1.17 56.03 12.92
N GLY A 602 2.41 56.30 12.52
CA GLY A 602 3.61 55.75 13.13
C GLY A 602 3.83 54.25 12.92
N ALA A 603 3.05 53.57 12.06
CA ALA A 603 3.23 52.15 11.77
C ALA A 603 4.52 51.89 10.97
N SER A 604 5.09 50.69 11.11
CA SER A 604 6.28 50.25 10.38
C SER A 604 5.90 49.30 9.25
N LEU A 605 5.96 49.75 8.00
CA LEU A 605 5.66 48.99 6.78
C LEU A 605 6.92 48.71 5.95
N ARG A 606 8.09 48.52 6.60
CA ARG A 606 9.36 48.35 5.90
C ARG A 606 9.32 47.12 5.01
N ALA A 607 9.65 47.29 3.73
CA ALA A 607 9.61 46.24 2.72
C ALA A 607 8.26 45.50 2.62
N ALA A 608 7.15 46.14 3.01
CA ALA A 608 5.82 45.56 2.88
C ALA A 608 5.34 45.59 1.42
N LEU A 609 4.58 44.57 1.02
CA LEU A 609 3.95 44.50 -0.30
C LEU A 609 2.53 45.06 -0.22
N LEU A 610 2.27 46.16 -0.94
CA LEU A 610 1.00 46.89 -0.98
C LEU A 610 0.46 46.96 -2.41
N HIS A 611 0.79 45.97 -3.26
CA HIS A 611 0.40 45.98 -4.66
C HIS A 611 -1.12 46.04 -4.81
N GLN A 612 -1.65 46.99 -5.57
CA GLN A 612 -3.09 47.17 -5.80
C GLN A 612 -3.91 47.37 -4.51
N ALA A 613 -3.28 47.76 -3.39
CA ALA A 613 -3.98 48.05 -2.15
C ALA A 613 -4.87 49.30 -2.28
N ARG A 614 -6.00 49.33 -1.58
CA ARG A 614 -6.98 50.43 -1.61
C ARG A 614 -6.89 51.25 -0.33
N GLY A 615 -5.99 52.21 -0.25
CA GLY A 615 -5.77 53.07 0.92
C GLY A 615 -6.35 54.48 0.82
N ARG A 616 -7.48 54.66 0.15
CA ARG A 616 -8.11 55.99 0.02
C ARG A 616 -8.44 56.56 1.41
N GLY A 617 -7.92 57.74 1.72
CA GLY A 617 -8.13 58.40 3.01
C GLY A 617 -7.44 57.73 4.20
N ALA A 618 -6.52 56.76 3.97
CA ALA A 618 -5.75 56.15 5.05
C ALA A 618 -4.80 57.19 5.69
N ASN A 619 -4.60 57.07 7.00
CA ASN A 619 -3.68 57.92 7.75
C ASN A 619 -2.35 57.19 7.97
N LEU A 620 -1.35 57.50 7.16
CA LEU A 620 0.02 56.99 7.21
C LEU A 620 1.00 58.06 7.75
N SER A 621 0.52 59.05 8.50
CA SER A 621 1.38 60.10 9.06
C SER A 621 2.47 59.48 9.95
N HIS A 622 3.72 59.90 9.77
CA HIS A 622 4.90 59.35 10.47
C HIS A 622 5.17 57.85 10.25
N ALA A 623 4.51 57.19 9.30
CA ALA A 623 4.76 55.77 9.02
C ALA A 623 6.12 55.55 8.34
N ASP A 624 6.73 54.39 8.61
CA ASP A 624 7.98 53.95 7.98
C ASP A 624 7.68 52.99 6.83
N LEU A 625 7.71 53.48 5.59
CA LEU A 625 7.49 52.72 4.36
C LEU A 625 8.80 52.42 3.60
N ARG A 626 9.94 52.37 4.29
CA ARG A 626 11.23 52.15 3.61
C ARG A 626 11.24 50.84 2.82
N GLY A 627 11.53 50.94 1.53
CA GLY A 627 11.54 49.79 0.61
C GLY A 627 10.17 49.14 0.35
N ALA A 628 9.06 49.76 0.79
CA ALA A 628 7.73 49.21 0.55
C ALA A 628 7.36 49.25 -0.95
N GLU A 629 6.59 48.28 -1.40
CA GLU A 629 6.16 48.16 -2.79
C GLU A 629 4.68 48.53 -2.94
N LEU A 630 4.37 49.67 -3.56
CA LEU A 630 3.03 50.25 -3.69
C LEU A 630 2.49 50.23 -5.12
N HIS A 631 2.97 49.31 -5.96
CA HIS A 631 2.59 49.21 -7.37
C HIS A 631 1.06 49.21 -7.55
N HIS A 632 0.53 50.16 -8.33
CA HIS A 632 -0.91 50.34 -8.59
C HIS A 632 -1.80 50.55 -7.34
N ALA A 633 -1.23 50.93 -6.20
CA ALA A 633 -2.02 51.22 -5.00
C ALA A 633 -2.85 52.51 -5.15
N ASP A 634 -4.02 52.56 -4.52
CA ASP A 634 -4.87 53.76 -4.47
C ASP A 634 -4.75 54.47 -3.12
N LEU A 635 -3.93 55.52 -3.08
CA LEU A 635 -3.68 56.36 -1.89
C LEU A 635 -4.32 57.76 -2.01
N ARG A 636 -5.39 57.89 -2.80
CA ARG A 636 -6.09 59.18 -2.93
C ARG A 636 -6.55 59.69 -1.57
N LYS A 637 -6.30 60.97 -1.31
CA LYS A 637 -6.62 61.63 -0.03
C LYS A 637 -5.95 61.01 1.21
N ALA A 638 -4.95 60.15 1.06
CA ALA A 638 -4.22 59.61 2.20
C ALA A 638 -3.38 60.70 2.88
N LEU A 639 -3.16 60.57 4.18
CA LEU A 639 -2.26 61.44 4.95
C LEU A 639 -0.92 60.73 5.06
N LEU A 640 0.13 61.26 4.45
CA LEU A 640 1.51 60.76 4.51
C LEU A 640 2.46 61.80 5.12
N SER A 641 1.93 62.73 5.90
CA SER A 641 2.73 63.80 6.50
C SER A 641 3.84 63.20 7.36
N HIS A 642 5.09 63.59 7.11
CA HIS A 642 6.28 63.07 7.79
C HIS A 642 6.53 61.56 7.68
N ALA A 643 5.94 60.88 6.69
CA ALA A 643 6.24 59.47 6.41
C ALA A 643 7.64 59.28 5.80
N ASP A 644 8.31 58.16 6.11
CA ASP A 644 9.59 57.77 5.50
C ASP A 644 9.36 56.79 4.36
N LEU A 645 9.46 57.27 3.11
CA LEU A 645 9.28 56.48 1.89
C LEU A 645 10.61 56.17 1.20
N ARG A 646 11.75 56.21 1.90
CA ARG A 646 13.04 55.99 1.25
C ARG A 646 13.13 54.62 0.59
N GLY A 647 13.49 54.59 -0.68
CA GLY A 647 13.58 53.36 -1.47
C GLY A 647 12.24 52.69 -1.77
N ALA A 648 11.09 53.32 -1.47
CA ALA A 648 9.79 52.75 -1.79
C ALA A 648 9.53 52.75 -3.31
N LEU A 649 8.77 51.76 -3.79
CA LEU A 649 8.39 51.63 -5.20
C LEU A 649 6.92 52.04 -5.39
N LEU A 650 6.66 53.19 -6.01
CA LEU A 650 5.33 53.77 -6.17
C LEU A 650 4.84 53.73 -7.62
N HIS A 651 5.15 52.67 -8.38
CA HIS A 651 4.77 52.66 -9.80
C HIS A 651 3.25 52.68 -9.96
N TRP A 652 2.75 53.64 -10.75
CA TRP A 652 1.31 53.81 -11.01
C TRP A 652 0.45 53.94 -9.75
N THR A 653 1.05 54.37 -8.63
CA THR A 653 0.33 54.63 -7.38
C THR A 653 -0.49 55.89 -7.50
N ARG A 654 -1.77 55.87 -7.11
CA ARG A 654 -2.66 57.02 -7.20
C ARG A 654 -2.56 57.91 -5.97
N LEU A 655 -1.97 59.10 -6.10
CA LEU A 655 -1.75 60.04 -4.99
C LEU A 655 -2.64 61.30 -5.05
N GLU A 656 -3.73 61.31 -5.82
CA GLU A 656 -4.54 62.52 -5.99
C GLU A 656 -5.09 63.03 -4.64
N ARG A 657 -4.72 64.26 -4.28
CA ARG A 657 -5.05 64.94 -3.00
C ARG A 657 -4.46 64.28 -1.75
N ALA A 658 -3.42 63.47 -1.86
CA ALA A 658 -2.67 62.99 -0.71
C ALA A 658 -1.85 64.13 -0.06
N ASP A 659 -1.69 64.10 1.27
CA ASP A 659 -0.83 65.04 2.00
C ASP A 659 0.55 64.43 2.21
N LEU A 660 1.57 64.95 1.54
CA LEU A 660 2.96 64.50 1.64
C LEU A 660 3.84 65.48 2.42
N THR A 661 3.24 66.39 3.21
CA THR A 661 3.99 67.44 3.92
C THR A 661 5.05 66.84 4.83
N GLY A 662 6.32 67.14 4.55
CA GLY A 662 7.47 66.67 5.33
C GLY A 662 7.84 65.19 5.14
N ALA A 663 7.27 64.49 4.15
CA ALA A 663 7.64 63.10 3.83
C ALA A 663 9.06 62.99 3.22
N ASP A 664 9.79 61.92 3.55
CA ASP A 664 11.12 61.63 3.00
C ASP A 664 11.03 60.64 1.84
N LEU A 665 11.20 61.13 0.62
CA LEU A 665 11.10 60.35 -0.62
C LEU A 665 12.48 59.99 -1.23
N ARG A 666 13.59 60.11 -0.49
CA ARG A 666 14.93 59.88 -1.06
C ARG A 666 15.07 58.44 -1.58
N GLY A 667 15.36 58.32 -2.87
CA GLY A 667 15.51 57.02 -3.54
C GLY A 667 14.19 56.28 -3.81
N ALA A 668 13.03 56.91 -3.57
CA ALA A 668 11.74 56.34 -3.97
C ALA A 668 11.57 56.40 -5.50
N ASP A 669 10.95 55.37 -6.08
CA ASP A 669 10.63 55.31 -7.51
C ASP A 669 9.17 55.72 -7.74
N LEU A 670 8.96 56.85 -8.40
CA LEU A 670 7.65 57.48 -8.62
C LEU A 670 7.10 57.27 -10.04
N HIS A 671 7.58 56.27 -10.79
CA HIS A 671 7.18 56.08 -12.19
C HIS A 671 5.65 55.93 -12.36
N GLY A 672 4.99 56.93 -12.93
CA GLY A 672 3.54 56.93 -13.18
C GLY A 672 2.64 57.25 -11.98
N ALA A 673 3.22 57.72 -10.86
CA ALA A 673 2.51 58.08 -9.62
C ALA A 673 1.75 59.42 -9.68
#